data_AF-A0A3L5TVB8-F1
#
_entry.id   AF-A0A3L5TVB8-F1
#
_cell.length_a   1.000
_cell.length_b   1.000
_cell.length_c   1.000
_cell.angle_alpha   90.00
_cell.angle_beta   90.00
_cell.angle_gamma   90.00
#
_symmetry.space_group_name_H-M   'P 1'
#
loop_
_entity.id
_entity.type
_entity.pdbx_description
1 polymer ?
#
loop_
_entity_poly.entity_id
_entity_poly.type
_entity_poly.pdbx_seq_one_letter_code
_entity_poly.pdbx_strand_id
1 'polypeptide(L)'
;MQRLLLLFVLERNKLPKLESMPVGGEDESEIDQMELGIWHGSLEEKQWEVECTSGVLKSLQSNRIKTMYKERIVKIINALASGIYSKSCFKPLVTGSDRIKLFESKISSASRLIWEVGKQFSPRLTMRCKPQVNVYTDIIRIWEVVMEHKNIQEAVKKIVSSIKKSHEKGASCLIQKKLCGMKEGNIDFNIQQNKHNDNRELKTPNIYFESDQGKENLLEEISFFPPASSKEKEYSTIKFYTFSSNVALNILHQMKGEFPFRVTDVEYQITNLPFDAPIVLIGRSGTGKTTCCVYRLWYRFQEYWCPKIMDEATPEDLQSEHSDHCKEKKEDIKETSVSNKQESMIDHVSDESLHAEIHDKNGQARGACFGKSSFASEEDKGNQCKIENQDVKDSMLCDENNGELRQIFITKNGVLCREVQKMFESFIDGDEKTSRLFKTKDENLQNRFQDIKKLQYPLFITAKHFWLMLDATLGPPYYFERHIDGSPKSEIVGWTDIDDMQIILDDEFDNEYSDDSESDEEDEDLDQNITLVENKTTRMKKVDPRREVTYEVFEDVIWPRIIGKFKKHKGKYHPSLVWTEIMSTIKGSYEAIYGGRYLDKNSYFEIGKKQAPAFVDEREILYKFFLEYEHIRQNRQMFDQTDLVQNLYQRFRKQKNQKWKANEIYVDEAQDFTQAELFLLIKLCDSPHGMFVTGDTAQSIIKGIAFRFKDLVSLFHYASKDSSVTTVGVSVQPDHIYELPHNYRSHSGITALATSVLDVLKDLFPDSFDSLPSDQCLFKGPKPVLLETVSSARLSLILCQNVRETSKIEFGAHQAILVVNNKARDNIPDEMKSGLILTLYEAKGLEFDDVLLYNIFTDSEATKEWRVVLAFLEKLIKKDVKNESKISLQMSADLRPLPFNPKQHKVLNSELKQLYTAITRARQNVWIFDKDKEQRKPMFEYFQALQLVDVVAEDQELLQENLHQENGSIKGKNL
;
A
#
# COMPACT_ATOMS: atom_id res chain seq x y z
N MET A 1 9.31 -44.05 19.83
CA MET A 1 9.59 -42.61 19.65
C MET A 1 9.32 -41.77 20.89
N GLN A 2 8.11 -41.71 21.48
CA GLN A 2 7.84 -40.82 22.63
C GLN A 2 8.79 -40.96 23.85
N ARG A 3 9.31 -42.16 24.18
CA ARG A 3 10.33 -42.34 25.24
C ARG A 3 11.75 -41.85 24.88
N LEU A 4 12.06 -41.67 23.60
CA LEU A 4 13.34 -41.12 23.14
C LEU A 4 13.36 -39.59 23.18
N LEU A 5 12.22 -38.93 22.92
CA LEU A 5 12.08 -37.48 23.13
C LEU A 5 12.35 -37.07 24.59
N LEU A 6 11.89 -37.88 25.56
CA LEU A 6 12.05 -37.57 26.98
C LEU A 6 13.51 -37.66 27.48
N LEU A 7 14.34 -38.47 26.81
CA LEU A 7 15.77 -38.57 27.11
C LEU A 7 16.57 -37.40 26.50
N PHE A 8 16.21 -36.97 25.28
CA PHE A 8 16.88 -35.85 24.62
C PHE A 8 16.68 -34.49 25.32
N VAL A 9 15.60 -34.32 26.07
CA VAL A 9 15.32 -33.11 26.87
C VAL A 9 16.23 -33.01 28.11
N LEU A 10 16.75 -34.12 28.63
CA LEU A 10 17.54 -34.13 29.87
C LEU A 10 19.04 -33.79 29.65
N GLU A 11 19.59 -34.02 28.46
CA GLU A 11 21.04 -33.82 28.21
C GLU A 11 21.45 -32.40 27.80
N ARG A 12 20.51 -31.51 27.43
CA ARG A 12 20.82 -30.10 27.11
C ARG A 12 21.08 -29.21 28.33
N ASN A 13 20.96 -29.72 29.57
CA ASN A 13 21.18 -28.97 30.81
C ASN A 13 22.67 -28.81 31.20
N LYS A 14 23.51 -28.30 30.29
CA LYS A 14 24.88 -27.84 30.58
C LYS A 14 25.24 -26.55 29.83
N LEU A 15 24.79 -25.43 30.37
CA LEU A 15 25.43 -24.12 30.22
C LEU A 15 25.94 -23.65 31.59
N PRO A 16 26.96 -22.77 31.65
CA PRO A 16 27.75 -22.60 32.87
C PRO A 16 26.97 -21.88 33.98
N LYS A 17 27.24 -22.28 35.23
CA LYS A 17 26.81 -21.52 36.40
C LYS A 17 27.52 -20.15 36.36
N LEU A 18 26.76 -19.07 36.18
CA LEU A 18 27.21 -17.77 36.67
C LEU A 18 27.18 -17.81 38.21
N GLU A 19 28.28 -17.47 38.83
CA GLU A 19 28.36 -17.32 40.29
C GLU A 19 27.61 -16.05 40.71
N SER A 20 26.73 -16.19 41.69
CA SER A 20 25.99 -15.08 42.28
C SER A 20 26.89 -14.24 43.18
N MET A 21 27.19 -13.00 42.80
CA MET A 21 27.71 -12.01 43.74
C MET A 21 26.58 -11.53 44.67
N PRO A 22 26.80 -11.43 45.99
CA PRO A 22 25.80 -10.92 46.91
C PRO A 22 25.77 -9.38 46.86
N VAL A 23 24.61 -8.81 46.53
CA VAL A 23 24.31 -7.40 46.78
C VAL A 23 23.26 -7.34 47.88
N GLY A 24 23.63 -6.79 49.04
CA GLY A 24 22.71 -6.57 50.15
C GLY A 24 21.81 -5.36 49.90
N GLY A 25 20.57 -5.45 50.39
CA GLY A 25 19.55 -4.42 50.28
C GLY A 25 18.20 -5.02 50.66
N GLU A 26 17.74 -4.75 51.88
CA GLU A 26 16.51 -5.31 52.45
C GLU A 26 15.25 -4.64 51.82
N ASP A 27 14.07 -5.22 52.06
CA ASP A 27 12.73 -4.81 51.55
C ASP A 27 12.26 -5.21 50.12
N GLU A 28 12.49 -6.46 49.69
CA GLU A 28 11.69 -7.10 48.60
C GLU A 28 10.96 -8.43 49.00
N SER A 29 10.89 -8.75 50.29
CA SER A 29 10.42 -10.04 50.82
C SER A 29 8.89 -10.22 50.94
N GLU A 30 8.10 -9.86 49.92
CA GLU A 30 6.65 -10.19 49.91
C GLU A 30 6.01 -10.44 48.53
N ILE A 31 6.79 -10.89 47.53
CA ILE A 31 6.22 -11.51 46.30
C ILE A 31 6.99 -12.78 45.89
N ASP A 32 7.30 -13.62 46.87
CA ASP A 32 7.86 -14.94 46.61
C ASP A 32 6.76 -15.95 46.23
N GLN A 33 7.07 -16.83 45.29
CA GLN A 33 6.33 -18.07 44.97
C GLN A 33 4.82 -17.94 44.62
N MET A 34 4.46 -17.07 43.67
CA MET A 34 3.34 -17.41 42.79
C MET A 34 3.80 -18.35 41.67
N GLU A 35 3.00 -19.38 41.39
CA GLU A 35 3.19 -20.40 40.34
C GLU A 35 3.08 -19.85 38.91
N LEU A 36 3.81 -18.79 38.59
CA LEU A 36 4.09 -18.40 37.21
C LEU A 36 5.22 -19.32 36.72
N GLY A 37 4.82 -20.51 36.26
CA GLY A 37 5.73 -21.53 35.74
C GLY A 37 6.63 -21.02 34.62
N ILE A 38 7.65 -21.82 34.29
CA ILE A 38 8.54 -21.57 33.14
C ILE A 38 7.66 -21.37 31.89
N TRP A 39 8.02 -20.41 31.04
CA TRP A 39 7.29 -20.15 29.80
C TRP A 39 7.31 -21.41 28.92
N HIS A 40 6.15 -22.06 28.83
CA HIS A 40 5.91 -23.27 28.07
C HIS A 40 4.57 -23.15 27.32
N GLY A 41 4.62 -23.43 26.02
CA GLY A 41 3.49 -23.42 25.10
C GLY A 41 3.33 -22.14 24.28
N SER A 42 2.72 -22.28 23.10
CA SER A 42 2.41 -21.19 22.18
C SER A 42 1.28 -20.31 22.74
N LEU A 43 1.40 -18.98 22.57
CA LEU A 43 0.33 -18.01 22.86
C LEU A 43 -0.86 -18.16 21.90
N GLU A 44 -0.61 -18.58 20.66
CA GLU A 44 -1.61 -18.81 19.62
C GLU A 44 -2.54 -20.00 19.94
N GLU A 45 -2.04 -20.96 20.74
CA GLU A 45 -2.79 -22.12 21.25
C GLU A 45 -3.64 -21.82 22.50
N LYS A 46 -3.49 -20.65 23.12
CA LYS A 46 -4.19 -20.31 24.37
C LYS A 46 -5.68 -20.02 24.13
N GLN A 47 -6.46 -20.03 25.22
CA GLN A 47 -7.90 -19.77 25.16
C GLN A 47 -8.17 -18.33 24.73
N TRP A 48 -7.56 -17.36 25.43
CA TRP A 48 -7.71 -15.95 25.15
C TRP A 48 -6.67 -15.46 24.14
N GLU A 49 -7.12 -14.65 23.20
CA GLU A 49 -6.22 -13.85 22.38
C GLU A 49 -5.82 -12.57 23.13
N VAL A 50 -4.58 -12.15 22.90
CA VAL A 50 -4.00 -10.94 23.50
C VAL A 50 -3.63 -9.96 22.40
N GLU A 51 -3.98 -8.69 22.59
CA GLU A 51 -3.48 -7.59 21.76
C GLU A 51 -2.96 -6.45 22.63
N CYS A 52 -2.17 -5.56 22.04
CA CYS A 52 -1.55 -4.43 22.73
C CYS A 52 -1.49 -3.17 21.86
N THR A 53 -1.30 -2.01 22.48
CA THR A 53 -1.05 -0.73 21.79
C THR A 53 0.38 -0.66 21.25
N SER A 54 0.65 0.22 20.28
CA SER A 54 2.01 0.54 19.84
C SER A 54 2.88 1.12 20.98
N GLY A 55 2.28 1.82 21.95
CA GLY A 55 2.96 2.32 23.15
C GLY A 55 3.55 1.17 23.99
N VAL A 56 2.77 0.12 24.24
CA VAL A 56 3.23 -1.09 24.96
C VAL A 56 4.40 -1.75 24.23
N LEU A 57 4.32 -1.91 22.90
CA LEU A 57 5.41 -2.49 22.10
C LEU A 57 6.69 -1.64 22.21
N LYS A 58 6.61 -0.33 21.97
CA LYS A 58 7.75 0.59 22.08
C LYS A 58 8.37 0.58 23.47
N SER A 59 7.54 0.62 24.53
CA SER A 59 8.00 0.52 25.92
C SER A 59 8.75 -0.79 26.19
N LEU A 60 8.21 -1.93 25.72
CA LEU A 60 8.81 -3.25 25.91
C LEU A 60 10.04 -3.52 25.03
N GLN A 61 10.12 -2.92 23.84
CA GLN A 61 11.31 -2.96 22.98
C GLN A 61 12.42 -2.03 23.51
N SER A 62 12.07 -0.93 24.20
CA SER A 62 13.06 -0.01 24.76
C SER A 62 14.05 -0.67 25.72
N ASN A 63 15.27 -0.14 25.77
CA ASN A 63 16.29 -0.54 26.74
C ASN A 63 16.05 0.05 28.14
N ARG A 64 15.06 0.95 28.30
CA ARG A 64 14.69 1.56 29.59
C ARG A 64 14.09 0.54 30.56
N ILE A 65 13.45 -0.52 30.05
CA ILE A 65 12.88 -1.61 30.87
C ILE A 65 13.90 -2.75 31.00
N LYS A 66 14.40 -3.02 32.21
CA LYS A 66 15.33 -4.14 32.48
C LYS A 66 14.71 -5.50 32.11
N THR A 67 15.53 -6.43 31.61
CA THR A 67 15.10 -7.77 31.12
C THR A 67 14.24 -8.54 32.13
N MET A 68 14.58 -8.51 33.42
CA MET A 68 13.77 -9.13 34.50
C MET A 68 12.31 -8.63 34.50
N TYR A 69 12.07 -7.35 34.23
CA TYR A 69 10.71 -6.81 34.12
C TYR A 69 10.03 -7.25 32.82
N LYS A 70 10.76 -7.30 31.70
CA LYS A 70 10.24 -7.83 30.42
C LYS A 70 9.77 -9.29 30.59
N GLU A 71 10.59 -10.15 31.19
CA GLU A 71 10.23 -11.53 31.55
C GLU A 71 8.98 -11.61 32.43
N ARG A 72 8.90 -10.78 33.47
CA ARG A 72 7.76 -10.77 34.39
C ARG A 72 6.47 -10.34 33.70
N ILE A 73 6.55 -9.35 32.80
CA ILE A 73 5.41 -8.92 31.98
C ILE A 73 4.96 -10.05 31.05
N VAL A 74 5.88 -10.71 30.32
CA VAL A 74 5.55 -11.86 29.46
C VAL A 74 4.91 -13.01 30.26
N LYS A 75 5.42 -13.31 31.46
CA LYS A 75 4.81 -14.32 32.37
C LYS A 75 3.39 -13.94 32.80
N ILE A 76 3.13 -12.67 33.14
CA ILE A 76 1.78 -12.15 33.45
C ILE A 76 0.87 -12.31 32.23
N ILE A 77 1.32 -11.89 31.05
CA ILE A 77 0.53 -11.98 29.80
C ILE A 77 0.17 -13.43 29.47
N ASN A 78 1.11 -14.37 29.58
CA ASN A 78 0.87 -15.79 29.37
C ASN A 78 -0.14 -16.38 30.37
N ALA A 79 -0.11 -15.95 31.64
CA ALA A 79 -1.10 -16.36 32.63
C ALA A 79 -2.51 -15.84 32.30
N LEU A 80 -2.61 -14.56 31.91
CA LEU A 80 -3.86 -13.95 31.46
C LEU A 80 -4.40 -14.67 30.21
N ALA A 81 -3.55 -14.91 29.19
CA ALA A 81 -3.90 -15.65 27.97
C ALA A 81 -4.43 -17.06 28.25
N SER A 82 -3.87 -17.70 29.28
CA SER A 82 -4.28 -19.03 29.76
C SER A 82 -5.57 -19.01 30.61
N GLY A 83 -6.18 -17.84 30.87
CA GLY A 83 -7.38 -17.71 31.71
C GLY A 83 -7.11 -17.78 33.22
N ILE A 84 -5.86 -17.71 33.66
CA ILE A 84 -5.43 -17.88 35.06
C ILE A 84 -5.37 -16.51 35.77
N TYR A 85 -6.45 -16.15 36.47
CA TYR A 85 -6.58 -14.82 37.09
C TYR A 85 -6.28 -14.90 38.60
N SER A 86 -5.03 -14.65 38.99
CA SER A 86 -4.64 -14.53 40.41
C SER A 86 -4.97 -13.15 41.00
N LYS A 87 -5.05 -13.04 42.33
CA LYS A 87 -5.28 -11.74 43.03
C LYS A 87 -4.23 -10.66 42.73
N SER A 88 -3.02 -11.02 42.29
CA SER A 88 -1.95 -10.07 41.93
C SER A 88 -1.95 -9.71 40.43
N CYS A 89 -2.48 -10.59 39.58
CA CYS A 89 -2.69 -10.35 38.15
C CYS A 89 -4.04 -9.68 37.85
N PHE A 90 -4.99 -9.70 38.78
CA PHE A 90 -6.37 -9.26 38.57
C PHE A 90 -6.85 -8.33 39.70
N LYS A 91 -6.56 -7.02 39.59
CA LYS A 91 -7.17 -5.99 40.44
C LYS A 91 -8.02 -5.04 39.58
N PRO A 92 -9.34 -4.93 39.81
CA PRO A 92 -10.20 -4.05 39.01
C PRO A 92 -9.89 -2.57 39.28
N LEU A 93 -9.95 -1.77 38.23
CA LEU A 93 -9.83 -0.31 38.28
C LEU A 93 -11.21 0.33 38.22
N VAL A 94 -11.43 1.40 38.99
CA VAL A 94 -12.73 2.08 39.04
C VAL A 94 -12.90 2.96 37.79
N THR A 95 -13.68 2.45 36.84
CA THR A 95 -13.99 3.15 35.59
C THR A 95 -15.23 4.04 35.70
N GLY A 96 -16.17 3.74 36.59
CA GLY A 96 -17.47 4.43 36.64
C GLY A 96 -18.35 4.19 35.41
N SER A 97 -18.04 3.13 34.64
CA SER A 97 -18.79 2.72 33.45
C SER A 97 -18.78 1.20 33.36
N ASP A 98 -19.95 0.57 33.46
CA ASP A 98 -20.10 -0.89 33.42
C ASP A 98 -19.69 -1.52 32.08
N ARG A 99 -19.54 -0.69 31.04
CA ARG A 99 -19.08 -1.09 29.70
C ARG A 99 -17.57 -1.36 29.64
N ILE A 100 -16.77 -0.70 30.48
CA ILE A 100 -15.30 -0.75 30.41
C ILE A 100 -14.76 -1.52 31.62
N LYS A 101 -14.30 -2.75 31.37
CA LYS A 101 -13.72 -3.65 32.39
C LYS A 101 -12.20 -3.55 32.37
N LEU A 102 -11.67 -2.55 33.07
CA LEU A 102 -10.22 -2.29 33.22
C LEU A 102 -9.65 -2.90 34.50
N PHE A 103 -8.40 -3.36 34.41
CA PHE A 103 -7.65 -4.04 35.46
C PHE A 103 -6.20 -3.56 35.51
N GLU A 104 -5.59 -3.63 36.69
CA GLU A 104 -4.13 -3.55 36.87
C GLU A 104 -3.55 -4.88 37.34
N SER A 105 -2.35 -5.21 36.85
CA SER A 105 -1.51 -6.30 37.36
C SER A 105 -0.22 -5.73 37.97
N LYS A 106 0.22 -6.28 39.10
CA LYS A 106 1.43 -5.81 39.81
C LYS A 106 2.70 -6.39 39.17
N ILE A 107 3.51 -5.53 38.51
CA ILE A 107 4.82 -5.92 37.98
C ILE A 107 5.89 -5.79 39.08
N SER A 108 5.89 -4.72 39.87
CA SER A 108 6.72 -4.59 41.08
C SER A 108 5.98 -3.79 42.16
N SER A 109 6.65 -3.37 43.24
CA SER A 109 6.13 -2.30 44.11
C SER A 109 5.72 -1.07 43.29
N ALA A 110 6.59 -0.67 42.37
CA ALA A 110 6.60 0.58 41.62
C ALA A 110 6.16 0.50 40.14
N SER A 111 5.76 -0.67 39.61
CA SER A 111 5.29 -0.79 38.22
C SER A 111 3.99 -1.59 38.06
N ARG A 112 3.16 -1.21 37.06
CA ARG A 112 1.84 -1.82 36.76
C ARG A 112 1.68 -2.09 35.27
N LEU A 113 0.97 -3.18 34.96
CA LEU A 113 0.44 -3.47 33.62
C LEU A 113 -1.04 -3.09 33.60
N ILE A 114 -1.47 -2.26 32.66
CA ILE A 114 -2.87 -1.82 32.54
C ILE A 114 -3.53 -2.49 31.33
N TRP A 115 -4.65 -3.17 31.55
CA TRP A 115 -5.31 -3.98 30.53
C TRP A 115 -6.83 -4.05 30.73
N GLU A 116 -7.56 -4.34 29.66
CA GLU A 116 -9.01 -4.56 29.67
C GLU A 116 -9.42 -5.93 29.13
N VAL A 117 -10.62 -6.38 29.50
CA VAL A 117 -11.36 -7.40 28.75
C VAL A 117 -12.17 -6.69 27.67
N GLY A 118 -11.63 -6.69 26.44
CA GLY A 118 -12.24 -6.08 25.27
C GLY A 118 -12.96 -7.10 24.38
N LYS A 119 -13.58 -6.64 23.30
CA LYS A 119 -14.07 -7.46 22.18
C LYS A 119 -13.24 -7.19 20.95
N GLN A 120 -13.08 -8.19 20.09
CA GLN A 120 -12.40 -8.06 18.80
C GLN A 120 -12.81 -9.18 17.83
N PHE A 121 -12.68 -8.93 16.53
CA PHE A 121 -12.69 -9.97 15.49
C PHE A 121 -11.54 -10.97 15.72
N SER A 122 -11.82 -12.27 15.58
CA SER A 122 -10.82 -13.34 15.68
C SER A 122 -10.61 -14.03 14.33
N PRO A 123 -9.49 -13.73 13.63
CA PRO A 123 -9.05 -14.53 12.48
C PRO A 123 -8.96 -16.03 12.78
N ARG A 124 -8.41 -16.35 13.96
CA ARG A 124 -8.11 -17.73 14.40
C ARG A 124 -9.38 -18.57 14.60
N LEU A 125 -10.44 -18.00 15.18
CA LEU A 125 -11.72 -18.69 15.34
C LEU A 125 -12.52 -18.70 14.04
N THR A 126 -12.44 -17.62 13.24
CA THR A 126 -13.08 -17.53 11.92
C THR A 126 -12.59 -18.63 10.98
N MET A 127 -11.28 -18.87 10.89
CA MET A 127 -10.71 -19.97 10.09
C MET A 127 -11.15 -21.36 10.54
N ARG A 128 -11.49 -21.54 11.82
CA ARG A 128 -11.93 -22.83 12.39
C ARG A 128 -13.43 -23.07 12.26
N CYS A 129 -14.21 -22.04 11.93
CA CYS A 129 -15.66 -22.11 11.80
C CYS A 129 -16.06 -22.65 10.41
N LYS A 130 -17.05 -23.55 10.37
CA LYS A 130 -17.69 -24.04 9.14
C LYS A 130 -19.22 -23.92 9.28
N PRO A 131 -19.92 -23.20 8.39
CA PRO A 131 -19.39 -22.35 7.30
C PRO A 131 -18.51 -21.21 7.84
N GLN A 132 -17.70 -20.60 6.96
CA GLN A 132 -16.90 -19.43 7.32
C GLN A 132 -17.85 -18.25 7.62
N VAL A 133 -17.91 -17.87 8.89
CA VAL A 133 -18.66 -16.72 9.40
C VAL A 133 -17.70 -15.91 10.26
N ASN A 134 -17.76 -14.58 10.20
CA ASN A 134 -16.88 -13.71 10.99
C ASN A 134 -17.15 -13.92 12.50
N VAL A 135 -16.16 -14.48 13.20
CA VAL A 135 -16.23 -14.75 14.63
C VAL A 135 -15.60 -13.60 15.41
N TYR A 136 -16.31 -13.12 16.41
CA TYR A 136 -15.82 -12.15 17.39
C TYR A 136 -15.66 -12.85 18.75
N THR A 137 -14.71 -12.41 19.56
CA THR A 137 -14.46 -12.99 20.89
C THR A 137 -14.12 -11.91 21.90
N ASP A 138 -14.35 -12.20 23.19
CA ASP A 138 -13.68 -11.46 24.25
C ASP A 138 -12.17 -11.74 24.17
N ILE A 139 -11.38 -10.71 24.41
CA ILE A 139 -9.91 -10.70 24.32
C ILE A 139 -9.29 -9.93 25.49
N ILE A 140 -8.00 -10.12 25.72
CA ILE A 140 -7.20 -9.28 26.62
C ILE A 140 -6.53 -8.19 25.79
N ARG A 141 -6.81 -6.92 26.10
CA ARG A 141 -6.20 -5.77 25.44
C ARG A 141 -5.32 -5.01 26.42
N ILE A 142 -4.03 -5.00 26.16
CA ILE A 142 -3.01 -4.33 26.99
C ILE A 142 -2.85 -2.90 26.51
N TRP A 143 -3.09 -1.94 27.41
CA TRP A 143 -3.09 -0.53 27.09
C TRP A 143 -1.75 0.15 27.32
N GLU A 144 -1.11 -0.11 28.48
CA GLU A 144 0.12 0.58 28.88
C GLU A 144 0.96 -0.21 29.91
N VAL A 145 2.28 0.05 29.93
CA VAL A 145 3.25 -0.44 30.93
C VAL A 145 3.76 0.74 31.76
N VAL A 146 3.27 0.88 33.00
CA VAL A 146 3.64 1.99 33.89
C VAL A 146 4.88 1.62 34.69
N MET A 147 5.96 2.40 34.54
CA MET A 147 7.24 2.24 35.26
C MET A 147 7.54 3.40 36.23
N GLU A 148 6.55 4.22 36.56
CA GLU A 148 6.72 5.44 37.37
C GLU A 148 6.81 5.17 38.88
N HIS A 149 8.02 5.25 39.43
CA HIS A 149 8.28 4.98 40.84
C HIS A 149 7.64 5.96 41.84
N LYS A 150 7.43 7.24 41.47
CA LYS A 150 7.03 8.30 42.41
C LYS A 150 5.54 8.65 42.41
N ASN A 151 4.79 8.41 41.32
CA ASN A 151 3.39 8.83 41.22
C ASN A 151 2.47 7.85 40.46
N ILE A 152 2.69 6.55 40.69
CA ILE A 152 2.00 5.46 40.00
C ILE A 152 0.47 5.56 40.00
N GLN A 153 -0.14 6.09 41.07
CA GLN A 153 -1.61 6.22 41.15
C GLN A 153 -2.15 7.33 40.23
N GLU A 154 -1.41 8.43 40.05
CA GLU A 154 -1.83 9.50 39.14
C GLU A 154 -1.60 9.11 37.68
N ALA A 155 -0.47 8.44 37.38
CA ALA A 155 -0.22 7.85 36.06
C ALA A 155 -1.35 6.89 35.65
N VAL A 156 -1.72 5.95 36.53
CA VAL A 156 -2.86 5.03 36.30
C VAL A 156 -4.18 5.79 36.13
N LYS A 157 -4.45 6.84 36.90
CA LYS A 157 -5.66 7.69 36.71
C LYS A 157 -5.67 8.39 35.34
N LYS A 158 -4.53 8.94 34.90
CA LYS A 158 -4.38 9.59 33.58
C LYS A 158 -4.63 8.58 32.45
N ILE A 159 -4.03 7.39 32.53
CA ILE A 159 -4.23 6.31 31.55
C ILE A 159 -5.68 5.85 31.52
N VAL A 160 -6.30 5.59 32.69
CA VAL A 160 -7.72 5.22 32.79
C VAL A 160 -8.64 6.29 32.20
N SER A 161 -8.31 7.58 32.38
CA SER A 161 -9.05 8.69 31.76
C SER A 161 -8.89 8.73 30.23
N SER A 162 -7.67 8.48 29.73
CA SER A 162 -7.40 8.39 28.29
C SER A 162 -8.18 7.25 27.64
N ILE A 163 -8.18 6.07 28.26
CA ILE A 163 -8.91 4.88 27.76
C ILE A 163 -10.43 5.12 27.73
N LYS A 164 -11.00 5.79 28.74
CA LYS A 164 -12.42 6.20 28.70
C LYS A 164 -12.71 7.10 27.50
N LYS A 165 -11.90 8.15 27.30
CA LYS A 165 -12.05 9.07 26.16
C LYS A 165 -11.93 8.34 24.81
N SER A 166 -11.07 7.33 24.72
CA SER A 166 -10.94 6.45 23.56
C SER A 166 -12.18 5.58 23.29
N HIS A 167 -12.80 5.02 24.32
CA HIS A 167 -14.06 4.27 24.19
C HIS A 167 -15.27 5.18 23.93
N GLU A 168 -15.32 6.37 24.53
CA GLU A 168 -16.36 7.38 24.30
C GLU A 168 -16.31 7.91 22.86
N LYS A 169 -15.11 8.26 22.37
CA LYS A 169 -14.92 8.58 20.94
C LYS A 169 -15.24 7.37 20.05
N GLY A 170 -14.82 6.17 20.42
CA GLY A 170 -15.13 4.93 19.70
C GLY A 170 -16.64 4.69 19.56
N ALA A 171 -17.41 4.99 20.60
CA ALA A 171 -18.88 4.91 20.58
C ALA A 171 -19.54 5.96 19.65
N SER A 172 -18.80 6.98 19.21
CA SER A 172 -19.22 7.93 18.17
C SER A 172 -18.83 7.49 16.75
N CYS A 173 -18.14 6.35 16.60
CA CYS A 173 -17.83 5.77 15.29
C CYS A 173 -19.12 5.54 14.49
N LEU A 174 -19.13 6.00 13.24
CA LEU A 174 -20.25 5.87 12.32
C LEU A 174 -20.45 4.43 11.83
N ILE A 175 -19.39 3.61 11.92
CA ILE A 175 -19.38 2.19 11.59
C ILE A 175 -19.41 1.40 12.89
N GLN A 176 -20.55 0.79 13.19
CA GLN A 176 -20.77 -0.07 14.36
C GLN A 176 -21.39 -1.38 13.92
N LYS A 177 -21.05 -2.46 14.61
CA LYS A 177 -21.60 -3.79 14.36
C LYS A 177 -22.47 -4.22 15.53
N LYS A 178 -23.52 -4.98 15.25
CA LYS A 178 -24.32 -5.64 16.29
C LYS A 178 -23.83 -7.07 16.45
N LEU A 179 -23.43 -7.42 17.66
CA LEU A 179 -22.93 -8.73 18.02
C LEU A 179 -23.94 -9.46 18.91
N CYS A 180 -24.24 -10.72 18.57
CA CYS A 180 -25.06 -11.62 19.37
C CYS A 180 -24.17 -12.66 20.06
N GLY A 181 -24.38 -12.86 21.36
CA GLY A 181 -23.74 -13.94 22.12
C GLY A 181 -24.33 -15.31 21.77
N MET A 182 -23.49 -16.34 21.81
CA MET A 182 -23.88 -17.72 21.49
C MET A 182 -24.31 -18.51 22.74
N LYS A 183 -25.23 -19.47 22.59
CA LYS A 183 -25.40 -20.61 23.53
C LYS A 183 -24.62 -21.81 22.99
N GLU A 184 -24.05 -22.64 23.88
CA GLU A 184 -23.02 -23.69 23.61
C GLU A 184 -23.39 -24.85 22.65
N GLY A 185 -24.35 -24.71 21.71
CA GLY A 185 -24.94 -25.85 20.99
C GLY A 185 -24.91 -25.86 19.45
N ASN A 186 -24.51 -24.78 18.75
CA ASN A 186 -24.86 -24.60 17.32
C ASN A 186 -23.70 -24.64 16.30
N ILE A 187 -22.42 -24.71 16.71
CA ILE A 187 -21.26 -24.75 15.79
C ILE A 187 -20.18 -25.67 16.38
N ASP A 188 -19.71 -26.63 15.58
CA ASP A 188 -18.64 -27.57 15.95
C ASP A 188 -17.26 -26.89 16.01
N PHE A 189 -17.00 -26.18 17.10
CA PHE A 189 -15.63 -25.83 17.47
C PHE A 189 -14.94 -27.08 18.04
N ASN A 190 -14.00 -27.66 17.27
CA ASN A 190 -13.06 -28.70 17.73
C ASN A 190 -12.02 -28.14 18.73
N ILE A 191 -12.49 -27.50 19.79
CA ILE A 191 -11.70 -27.11 20.95
C ILE A 191 -11.59 -28.36 21.82
N GLN A 192 -10.40 -28.95 21.87
CA GLN A 192 -10.07 -29.95 22.88
C GLN A 192 -10.18 -29.30 24.26
N GLN A 193 -11.34 -29.45 24.90
CA GLN A 193 -11.53 -29.09 26.30
C GLN A 193 -10.73 -30.07 27.18
N ASN A 194 -9.43 -29.82 27.30
CA ASN A 194 -8.58 -30.49 28.26
C ASN A 194 -9.04 -30.09 29.67
N LYS A 195 -9.97 -30.88 30.23
CA LYS A 195 -10.36 -30.86 31.63
C LYS A 195 -9.18 -31.29 32.50
N HIS A 196 -8.24 -30.39 32.73
CA HIS A 196 -7.24 -30.55 33.79
C HIS A 196 -7.94 -30.47 35.15
N ASN A 197 -7.68 -31.45 36.01
CA ASN A 197 -8.26 -31.58 37.35
C ASN A 197 -7.64 -30.62 38.38
N ASP A 198 -7.41 -29.36 38.01
CA ASP A 198 -6.94 -28.33 38.93
C ASP A 198 -8.12 -27.48 39.43
N ASN A 199 -8.22 -27.28 40.75
CA ASN A 199 -9.27 -26.50 41.42
C ASN A 199 -9.14 -24.97 41.20
N ARG A 200 -8.83 -24.53 39.99
CA ARG A 200 -8.70 -23.11 39.60
C ARG A 200 -9.85 -22.76 38.64
N GLU A 201 -10.63 -21.73 38.97
CA GLU A 201 -11.64 -21.17 38.06
C GLU A 201 -10.94 -20.51 36.86
N LEU A 202 -10.65 -21.30 35.82
CA LEU A 202 -10.17 -20.82 34.53
C LEU A 202 -11.29 -20.05 33.84
N LYS A 203 -11.07 -18.77 33.54
CA LYS A 203 -12.04 -17.98 32.79
C LYS A 203 -11.93 -18.28 31.30
N THR A 204 -13.06 -18.49 30.65
CA THR A 204 -13.17 -18.64 29.19
C THR A 204 -13.61 -17.31 28.55
N PRO A 205 -13.15 -16.97 27.34
CA PRO A 205 -13.68 -15.84 26.59
C PRO A 205 -15.05 -16.19 25.99
N ASN A 206 -15.98 -15.22 25.95
CA ASN A 206 -17.25 -15.41 25.25
C ASN A 206 -17.04 -15.23 23.74
N ILE A 207 -17.82 -15.97 22.95
CA ILE A 207 -17.83 -15.92 21.49
C ILE A 207 -19.12 -15.25 21.00
N TYR A 208 -18.99 -14.41 19.98
CA TYR A 208 -20.05 -13.61 19.39
C TYR A 208 -20.03 -13.68 17.86
N PHE A 209 -21.17 -13.44 17.25
CA PHE A 209 -21.36 -13.39 15.79
C PHE A 209 -22.06 -12.08 15.41
N GLU A 210 -21.81 -11.60 14.20
CA GLU A 210 -22.55 -10.45 13.65
C GLU A 210 -24.03 -10.82 13.43
N SER A 211 -24.95 -9.95 13.82
CA SER A 211 -26.39 -10.25 13.81
C SER A 211 -26.97 -10.20 12.39
N ASP A 212 -27.45 -11.31 11.87
CA ASP A 212 -28.31 -11.33 10.67
C ASP A 212 -29.56 -10.46 10.90
N GLN A 213 -29.76 -9.43 10.06
CA GLN A 213 -30.99 -8.64 10.08
C GLN A 213 -32.18 -9.50 9.63
N GLY A 214 -32.89 -10.12 10.57
CA GLY A 214 -34.17 -10.81 10.29
C GLY A 214 -34.44 -12.15 11.01
N LYS A 215 -33.64 -12.59 11.98
CA LYS A 215 -33.91 -13.82 12.76
C LYS A 215 -34.30 -13.48 14.21
N GLU A 216 -35.61 -13.53 14.50
CA GLU A 216 -36.24 -13.13 15.79
C GLU A 216 -35.94 -14.04 17.01
N ASN A 217 -34.83 -14.76 17.03
CA ASN A 217 -34.41 -15.57 18.18
C ASN A 217 -32.89 -15.53 18.34
N LEU A 218 -32.39 -14.75 19.30
CA LEU A 218 -31.11 -14.95 20.03
C LEU A 218 -30.97 -13.90 21.18
N LEU A 219 -29.86 -13.95 21.91
CA LEU A 219 -29.58 -13.25 23.19
C LEU A 219 -29.42 -11.72 23.06
N GLU A 220 -29.16 -11.02 24.18
CA GLU A 220 -28.89 -9.57 24.24
C GLU A 220 -27.92 -9.12 23.13
N GLU A 221 -28.40 -8.24 22.24
CA GLU A 221 -27.56 -7.59 21.22
C GLU A 221 -26.59 -6.60 21.87
N ILE A 222 -25.31 -6.69 21.53
CA ILE A 222 -24.26 -5.79 22.00
C ILE A 222 -23.74 -4.97 20.81
N SER A 223 -23.75 -3.64 20.91
CA SER A 223 -23.04 -2.80 19.92
C SER A 223 -21.53 -2.92 20.10
N PHE A 224 -20.84 -3.23 19.01
CA PHE A 224 -19.40 -3.28 18.89
C PHE A 224 -18.89 -2.11 18.04
N PHE A 225 -17.88 -1.44 18.58
CA PHE A 225 -17.11 -0.42 17.91
C PHE A 225 -15.64 -0.50 18.36
N PRO A 226 -14.68 -0.21 17.47
CA PRO A 226 -13.26 -0.12 17.84
C PRO A 226 -12.98 1.13 18.72
N PRO A 227 -12.04 1.06 19.68
CA PRO A 227 -11.55 2.24 20.38
C PRO A 227 -10.89 3.26 19.43
N ALA A 228 -11.14 4.55 19.67
CA ALA A 228 -10.63 5.66 18.87
C ALA A 228 -9.46 6.39 19.57
N SER A 229 -8.66 7.17 18.84
CA SER A 229 -7.60 8.00 19.49
C SER A 229 -8.22 8.98 20.50
N SER A 230 -7.66 9.03 21.71
CA SER A 230 -8.11 9.95 22.77
C SER A 230 -7.70 11.40 22.53
N LYS A 231 -6.70 11.65 21.67
CA LYS A 231 -6.29 12.99 21.24
C LYS A 231 -7.41 13.65 20.45
N GLU A 232 -7.65 14.94 20.68
CA GLU A 232 -8.88 15.60 20.18
C GLU A 232 -8.89 15.75 18.66
N LYS A 233 -7.78 16.24 18.10
CA LYS A 233 -7.56 16.46 16.66
C LYS A 233 -7.16 15.21 15.87
N GLU A 234 -7.34 14.01 16.41
CA GLU A 234 -7.15 12.74 15.70
C GLU A 234 -8.50 12.03 15.53
N TYR A 235 -8.83 11.70 14.28
CA TYR A 235 -10.10 11.08 13.86
C TYR A 235 -9.90 9.66 13.31
N SER A 236 -9.08 8.85 13.98
CA SER A 236 -8.78 7.47 13.62
C SER A 236 -9.04 6.49 14.75
N THR A 237 -9.19 5.21 14.41
CA THR A 237 -9.16 4.10 15.36
C THR A 237 -7.75 3.85 15.88
N ILE A 238 -7.65 3.29 17.07
CA ILE A 238 -6.35 2.85 17.61
C ILE A 238 -5.97 1.54 16.92
N LYS A 239 -4.75 1.50 16.37
CA LYS A 239 -4.14 0.27 15.86
C LYS A 239 -3.65 -0.60 17.03
N PHE A 240 -4.13 -1.83 17.07
CA PHE A 240 -3.72 -2.84 18.05
C PHE A 240 -2.89 -3.93 17.37
N TYR A 241 -1.97 -4.53 18.10
CA TYR A 241 -1.02 -5.53 17.60
C TYR A 241 -1.23 -6.83 18.37
N THR A 242 -1.33 -7.96 17.66
CA THR A 242 -1.47 -9.27 18.30
C THR A 242 -0.21 -9.56 19.12
N PHE A 243 -0.36 -9.81 20.42
CA PHE A 243 0.77 -10.20 21.28
C PHE A 243 1.01 -11.71 21.11
N SER A 244 1.75 -12.07 20.06
CA SER A 244 2.05 -13.44 19.66
C SER A 244 3.25 -14.04 20.43
N SER A 245 3.50 -15.33 20.26
CA SER A 245 4.72 -15.99 20.78
C SER A 245 5.97 -15.34 20.19
N ASN A 246 5.92 -14.94 18.92
CA ASN A 246 7.01 -14.23 18.28
C ASN A 246 7.24 -12.84 18.90
N VAL A 247 6.19 -12.05 19.17
CA VAL A 247 6.30 -10.77 19.88
C VAL A 247 6.94 -10.98 21.27
N ALA A 248 6.50 -12.01 22.00
CA ALA A 248 7.07 -12.34 23.30
C ALA A 248 8.58 -12.68 23.21
N LEU A 249 8.98 -13.55 22.28
CA LEU A 249 10.39 -13.91 22.06
C LEU A 249 11.23 -12.70 21.63
N ASN A 250 10.74 -11.89 20.70
CA ASN A 250 11.40 -10.67 20.24
C ASN A 250 11.68 -9.70 21.40
N ILE A 251 10.71 -9.47 22.29
CA ILE A 251 10.85 -8.63 23.49
C ILE A 251 11.87 -9.20 24.48
N LEU A 252 11.92 -10.53 24.67
CA LEU A 252 12.86 -11.20 25.57
C LEU A 252 14.29 -11.19 25.01
N HIS A 253 14.45 -11.43 23.71
CA HIS A 253 15.74 -11.43 23.00
C HIS A 253 16.21 -10.02 22.58
N GLN A 254 15.42 -8.98 22.89
CA GLN A 254 15.71 -7.57 22.59
C GLN A 254 15.97 -7.30 21.10
N MET A 255 15.23 -7.97 20.23
CA MET A 255 15.30 -7.72 18.79
C MET A 255 14.61 -6.40 18.43
N LYS A 256 15.06 -5.77 17.34
CA LYS A 256 14.40 -4.61 16.74
C LYS A 256 13.47 -5.08 15.63
N GLY A 257 12.46 -4.28 15.28
CA GLY A 257 11.47 -4.60 14.25
C GLY A 257 10.10 -4.04 14.60
N GLU A 258 9.20 -3.94 13.61
CA GLU A 258 7.79 -3.65 13.84
C GLU A 258 6.96 -4.93 13.63
N PHE A 259 5.70 -4.91 14.03
CA PHE A 259 4.80 -6.06 13.88
C PHE A 259 3.57 -5.65 13.07
N PRO A 260 2.98 -6.57 12.28
CA PRO A 260 1.71 -6.28 11.62
C PRO A 260 0.62 -6.01 12.66
N PHE A 261 -0.07 -4.88 12.51
CA PHE A 261 -1.25 -4.54 13.30
C PHE A 261 -2.43 -5.44 12.90
N ARG A 262 -3.43 -5.54 13.78
CA ARG A 262 -4.67 -6.29 13.51
C ARG A 262 -5.52 -5.53 12.49
N VAL A 263 -5.62 -6.10 11.30
CA VAL A 263 -6.55 -5.67 10.24
C VAL A 263 -8.00 -5.93 10.65
N THR A 264 -8.93 -5.20 10.01
CA THR A 264 -10.37 -5.44 10.13
C THR A 264 -10.80 -6.75 9.48
N ASP A 265 -12.04 -7.18 9.72
CA ASP A 265 -12.57 -8.41 9.13
C ASP A 265 -12.72 -8.33 7.60
N VAL A 266 -13.06 -7.17 7.04
CA VAL A 266 -13.10 -6.93 5.59
C VAL A 266 -11.69 -7.03 4.96
N GLU A 267 -10.70 -6.35 5.55
CA GLU A 267 -9.30 -6.42 5.09
C GLU A 267 -8.72 -7.85 5.25
N TYR A 268 -9.09 -8.55 6.33
CA TYR A 268 -8.71 -9.94 6.56
C TYR A 268 -9.29 -10.89 5.50
N GLN A 269 -10.56 -10.73 5.15
CA GLN A 269 -11.20 -11.52 4.08
C GLN A 269 -10.45 -11.33 2.75
N ILE A 270 -10.17 -10.08 2.35
CA ILE A 270 -9.46 -9.76 1.10
C ILE A 270 -8.04 -10.32 1.08
N THR A 271 -7.29 -10.17 2.17
CA THR A 271 -5.90 -10.65 2.26
C THR A 271 -5.81 -12.19 2.18
N ASN A 272 -6.83 -12.90 2.66
CA ASN A 272 -6.90 -14.37 2.73
C ASN A 272 -7.79 -15.01 1.64
N LEU A 273 -8.16 -14.27 0.59
CA LEU A 273 -8.83 -14.82 -0.59
C LEU A 273 -7.99 -15.96 -1.22
N PRO A 274 -8.61 -17.03 -1.74
CA PRO A 274 -7.89 -18.16 -2.34
C PRO A 274 -7.07 -17.73 -3.59
N PHE A 275 -6.19 -18.62 -4.04
CA PHE A 275 -5.33 -18.43 -5.22
C PHE A 275 -5.92 -19.07 -6.48
N ASP A 276 -7.25 -19.05 -6.59
CA ASP A 276 -7.98 -19.68 -7.70
C ASP A 276 -8.21 -18.70 -8.88
N ALA A 277 -8.05 -17.39 -8.61
CA ALA A 277 -8.23 -16.28 -9.56
C ALA A 277 -7.28 -15.10 -9.23
N PRO A 278 -6.86 -14.29 -10.22
CA PRO A 278 -6.22 -12.99 -9.96
C PRO A 278 -7.14 -12.06 -9.17
N ILE A 279 -6.58 -11.29 -8.23
CA ILE A 279 -7.34 -10.33 -7.44
C ILE A 279 -7.23 -8.94 -8.04
N VAL A 280 -8.38 -8.32 -8.31
CA VAL A 280 -8.51 -6.90 -8.65
C VAL A 280 -9.27 -6.20 -7.54
N LEU A 281 -8.60 -5.24 -6.89
CA LEU A 281 -9.11 -4.50 -5.73
C LEU A 281 -9.23 -3.01 -6.07
N ILE A 282 -10.37 -2.39 -5.75
CA ILE A 282 -10.57 -0.95 -5.94
C ILE A 282 -11.03 -0.34 -4.61
N GLY A 283 -10.57 0.86 -4.32
CA GLY A 283 -11.01 1.64 -3.18
C GLY A 283 -10.57 3.09 -3.33
N ARG A 284 -11.24 4.00 -2.64
CA ARG A 284 -10.84 5.42 -2.65
C ARG A 284 -9.60 5.66 -1.79
N SER A 285 -9.21 6.91 -1.65
CA SER A 285 -7.97 7.26 -0.95
C SER A 285 -8.11 7.15 0.58
N GLY A 286 -7.35 6.24 1.20
CA GLY A 286 -7.45 5.96 2.65
C GLY A 286 -8.30 4.74 3.03
N THR A 287 -8.66 3.89 2.06
CA THR A 287 -9.53 2.71 2.32
C THR A 287 -8.78 1.40 2.58
N GLY A 288 -7.47 1.43 2.85
CA GLY A 288 -6.67 0.22 3.17
C GLY A 288 -6.11 -0.57 1.97
N LYS A 289 -6.17 -0.05 0.74
CA LYS A 289 -5.67 -0.73 -0.48
C LYS A 289 -4.24 -1.28 -0.35
N THR A 290 -3.27 -0.42 -0.04
CA THR A 290 -1.86 -0.77 0.14
C THR A 290 -1.69 -1.72 1.33
N THR A 291 -2.45 -1.51 2.41
CA THR A 291 -2.48 -2.43 3.56
C THR A 291 -2.87 -3.85 3.13
N CYS A 292 -3.98 -4.03 2.41
CA CYS A 292 -4.37 -5.34 1.87
C CYS A 292 -3.31 -5.93 0.93
N CYS A 293 -2.66 -5.10 0.10
CA CYS A 293 -1.61 -5.54 -0.81
C CYS A 293 -0.40 -6.12 -0.05
N VAL A 294 0.17 -5.36 0.90
CA VAL A 294 1.37 -5.78 1.63
C VAL A 294 1.05 -6.89 2.63
N TYR A 295 -0.13 -6.89 3.27
CA TYR A 295 -0.51 -7.96 4.19
C TYR A 295 -0.71 -9.30 3.47
N ARG A 296 -1.28 -9.31 2.25
CA ARG A 296 -1.34 -10.53 1.44
C ARG A 296 0.07 -11.02 1.08
N LEU A 297 0.95 -10.13 0.62
CA LEU A 297 2.35 -10.44 0.30
C LEU A 297 3.06 -11.06 1.52
N TRP A 298 2.90 -10.46 2.70
CA TRP A 298 3.45 -10.94 3.97
C TRP A 298 2.89 -12.29 4.41
N TYR A 299 1.56 -12.50 4.37
CA TYR A 299 0.99 -13.79 4.74
C TYR A 299 1.47 -14.92 3.82
N ARG A 300 1.65 -14.65 2.53
CA ARG A 300 2.21 -15.61 1.56
C ARG A 300 3.69 -15.90 1.76
N PHE A 301 4.44 -14.86 2.10
CA PHE A 301 5.83 -15.01 2.51
C PHE A 301 5.94 -15.92 3.75
N GLN A 302 5.13 -15.67 4.79
CA GLN A 302 5.12 -16.51 5.99
C GLN A 302 4.67 -17.95 5.70
N GLU A 303 3.59 -18.14 4.93
CA GLU A 303 3.07 -19.46 4.56
C GLU A 303 4.12 -20.32 3.85
N TYR A 304 4.91 -19.73 2.95
CA TYR A 304 5.95 -20.44 2.20
C TYR A 304 7.25 -20.65 3.00
N TRP A 305 7.70 -19.64 3.75
CA TRP A 305 9.02 -19.68 4.41
C TRP A 305 9.00 -20.29 5.82
N CYS A 306 7.96 -20.02 6.63
CA CYS A 306 7.94 -20.47 8.03
C CYS A 306 7.97 -22.00 8.22
N PRO A 307 7.34 -22.83 7.37
CA PRO A 307 7.47 -24.29 7.46
C PRO A 307 8.88 -24.78 7.10
N LYS A 308 9.47 -24.25 6.02
CA LYS A 308 10.80 -24.68 5.52
C LYS A 308 11.91 -24.45 6.55
N ILE A 309 11.81 -23.35 7.31
CA ILE A 309 12.71 -23.04 8.44
C ILE A 309 12.59 -24.05 9.60
N MET A 310 11.50 -24.81 9.70
CA MET A 310 11.33 -25.82 10.75
C MET A 310 11.90 -27.20 10.39
N ASP A 311 11.99 -27.54 9.10
CA ASP A 311 12.60 -28.78 8.64
C ASP A 311 14.13 -28.67 8.51
N GLU A 312 14.65 -27.49 8.15
CA GLU A 312 16.08 -27.20 8.00
C GLU A 312 16.76 -26.81 9.34
N ALA A 313 16.86 -27.77 10.27
CA ALA A 313 17.51 -27.58 11.57
C ALA A 313 19.06 -27.59 11.54
N THR A 314 19.68 -27.45 10.37
CA THR A 314 21.13 -27.34 10.13
C THR A 314 21.44 -26.20 9.16
N PRO A 315 22.09 -25.09 9.59
CA PRO A 315 22.36 -23.92 8.74
C PRO A 315 23.39 -24.11 7.59
N GLU A 316 23.76 -25.33 7.24
CA GLU A 316 24.88 -25.62 6.32
C GLU A 316 24.42 -25.94 4.87
N ASP A 317 23.15 -26.28 4.66
CA ASP A 317 22.64 -26.71 3.34
C ASP A 317 22.10 -25.57 2.44
N LEU A 318 21.86 -24.36 2.99
CA LEU A 318 21.45 -23.19 2.20
C LEU A 318 22.59 -22.27 1.76
N GLN A 319 23.84 -22.54 2.18
CA GLN A 319 25.02 -21.75 1.81
C GLN A 319 26.04 -22.54 0.96
N SER A 320 25.76 -23.80 0.63
CA SER A 320 26.73 -24.74 0.05
C SER A 320 26.71 -24.87 -1.49
N GLU A 321 25.95 -24.05 -2.23
CA GLU A 321 26.18 -23.83 -3.68
C GLU A 321 27.32 -22.83 -3.98
N HIS A 322 28.28 -22.70 -3.04
CA HIS A 322 29.48 -21.88 -3.17
C HIS A 322 30.78 -22.66 -2.93
N SER A 323 30.95 -23.83 -3.55
CA SER A 323 32.27 -24.29 -4.04
C SER A 323 32.17 -25.43 -5.08
N ASP A 324 33.25 -25.61 -5.85
CA ASP A 324 33.57 -26.78 -6.71
C ASP A 324 32.77 -27.04 -8.01
N HIS A 325 33.12 -26.31 -9.08
CA HIS A 325 33.69 -26.98 -10.28
C HIS A 325 34.68 -26.14 -11.10
N CYS A 326 35.88 -25.90 -10.56
CA CYS A 326 37.07 -25.56 -11.34
C CYS A 326 38.26 -26.42 -10.89
N LYS A 327 38.27 -27.70 -11.29
CA LYS A 327 39.45 -28.57 -11.17
C LYS A 327 40.22 -28.56 -12.49
N GLU A 328 41.05 -27.53 -12.64
CA GLU A 328 42.13 -27.55 -13.64
C GLU A 328 43.08 -28.73 -13.32
N LYS A 329 43.33 -29.57 -14.32
CA LYS A 329 44.42 -30.53 -14.25
C LYS A 329 45.73 -29.76 -14.42
N LYS A 330 46.57 -29.76 -13.38
CA LYS A 330 47.99 -29.43 -13.55
C LYS A 330 48.67 -30.60 -14.27
N GLU A 331 49.08 -30.37 -15.51
CA GLU A 331 50.18 -31.11 -16.12
C GLU A 331 51.45 -30.28 -15.98
N ASP A 332 52.48 -30.87 -15.36
CA ASP A 332 53.74 -30.18 -15.09
C ASP A 332 54.54 -29.95 -16.37
N ILE A 333 54.88 -28.69 -16.64
CA ILE A 333 55.82 -28.33 -17.71
C ILE A 333 57.23 -28.73 -17.27
N LYS A 334 57.86 -29.64 -18.03
CA LYS A 334 59.32 -29.68 -18.15
C LYS A 334 59.71 -29.14 -19.51
N GLU A 335 60.62 -28.16 -19.49
CA GLU A 335 61.14 -27.54 -20.69
C GLU A 335 61.94 -28.53 -21.55
N THR A 336 61.69 -28.52 -22.86
CA THR A 336 62.79 -28.56 -23.82
C THR A 336 62.42 -27.84 -25.12
N SER A 337 63.35 -27.01 -25.56
CA SER A 337 63.39 -26.28 -26.83
C SER A 337 63.05 -27.10 -28.09
N VAL A 338 62.44 -26.46 -29.10
CA VAL A 338 63.07 -26.09 -30.40
C VAL A 338 62.07 -25.31 -31.28
N SER A 339 62.57 -24.63 -32.32
CA SER A 339 61.98 -23.49 -33.01
C SER A 339 61.26 -23.78 -34.35
N ASN A 340 60.51 -22.74 -34.79
CA ASN A 340 60.28 -22.28 -36.17
C ASN A 340 59.27 -22.98 -37.13
N LYS A 341 58.30 -22.15 -37.58
CA LYS A 341 57.79 -21.98 -38.98
C LYS A 341 57.01 -23.16 -39.62
N GLN A 342 56.07 -22.98 -40.56
CA GLN A 342 55.62 -21.83 -41.38
C GLN A 342 54.16 -22.03 -41.86
N GLU A 343 53.52 -20.97 -42.40
CA GLU A 343 52.49 -20.87 -43.48
C GLU A 343 51.68 -22.13 -43.93
N SER A 344 50.37 -22.12 -44.26
CA SER A 344 49.54 -21.24 -45.14
C SER A 344 48.06 -21.72 -45.09
N MET A 345 46.99 -20.90 -45.05
CA MET A 345 46.25 -20.19 -46.15
C MET A 345 45.13 -21.02 -46.86
N ILE A 346 44.03 -20.35 -47.29
CA ILE A 346 43.01 -20.69 -48.33
C ILE A 346 41.67 -21.39 -47.92
N ASP A 347 40.56 -20.64 -48.05
CA ASP A 347 39.25 -20.82 -48.78
C ASP A 347 38.52 -22.21 -48.85
N HIS A 348 37.27 -22.42 -49.35
CA HIS A 348 36.09 -21.67 -49.88
C HIS A 348 34.83 -22.58 -49.62
N VAL A 349 33.62 -22.10 -49.27
CA VAL A 349 32.40 -21.84 -50.11
C VAL A 349 31.81 -23.03 -50.92
N SER A 350 30.46 -23.12 -50.96
CA SER A 350 29.58 -23.97 -51.82
C SER A 350 29.36 -25.44 -51.36
N ASP A 351 28.25 -26.17 -51.68
CA ASP A 351 27.00 -25.82 -52.38
C ASP A 351 25.83 -26.80 -52.09
N GLU A 352 24.60 -26.31 -52.37
CA GLU A 352 23.43 -27.01 -52.95
C GLU A 352 22.65 -28.20 -52.31
N SER A 353 21.46 -28.39 -52.88
CA SER A 353 20.30 -29.20 -52.50
C SER A 353 20.20 -30.56 -53.23
N LEU A 354 19.33 -31.48 -52.76
CA LEU A 354 18.13 -31.96 -53.51
C LEU A 354 17.42 -33.19 -52.86
N HIS A 355 16.09 -33.16 -52.98
CA HIS A 355 15.04 -34.22 -52.99
C HIS A 355 15.33 -35.70 -52.67
N ALA A 356 14.34 -36.33 -52.01
CA ALA A 356 13.95 -37.72 -52.26
C ALA A 356 12.42 -37.94 -52.13
N GLU A 357 11.90 -38.83 -52.97
CA GLU A 357 10.49 -38.99 -53.35
C GLU A 357 10.28 -40.44 -53.83
N ILE A 358 9.10 -41.08 -53.87
CA ILE A 358 7.69 -40.68 -53.64
C ILE A 358 7.00 -41.89 -52.94
N HIS A 359 5.79 -41.78 -52.36
CA HIS A 359 4.65 -42.59 -52.86
C HIS A 359 3.25 -42.17 -52.35
N ASP A 360 2.31 -42.23 -53.29
CA ASP A 360 0.93 -41.75 -53.22
C ASP A 360 -0.08 -42.92 -53.34
N LYS A 361 -1.25 -42.82 -52.68
CA LYS A 361 -2.60 -42.91 -53.32
C LYS A 361 -3.78 -43.01 -52.35
N ASN A 362 -4.70 -42.06 -52.53
CA ASN A 362 -6.17 -42.16 -52.61
C ASN A 362 -6.99 -43.00 -51.58
N GLY A 363 -8.12 -42.49 -51.06
CA GLY A 363 -8.71 -41.15 -51.22
C GLY A 363 -10.24 -41.09 -51.02
N GLN A 364 -10.76 -39.87 -51.16
CA GLN A 364 -12.18 -39.48 -51.30
C GLN A 364 -13.12 -39.63 -50.08
N ALA A 365 -14.16 -38.80 -49.89
CA ALA A 365 -14.43 -37.40 -50.32
C ALA A 365 -15.76 -36.90 -49.70
N ARG A 366 -15.88 -35.58 -49.47
CA ARG A 366 -17.14 -34.79 -49.27
C ARG A 366 -17.96 -35.09 -47.99
N GLY A 367 -18.71 -34.13 -47.42
CA GLY A 367 -18.79 -32.70 -47.73
C GLY A 367 -19.86 -31.93 -46.93
N ALA A 368 -19.57 -30.64 -46.70
CA ALA A 368 -20.47 -29.48 -46.52
C ALA A 368 -21.80 -29.54 -45.70
N CYS A 369 -21.75 -28.85 -44.55
CA CYS A 369 -22.59 -27.68 -44.16
C CYS A 369 -24.08 -27.77 -43.73
N PHE A 370 -24.40 -26.81 -42.83
CA PHE A 370 -25.70 -26.21 -42.43
C PHE A 370 -26.64 -26.93 -41.43
N GLY A 371 -27.15 -26.16 -40.45
CA GLY A 371 -28.47 -26.42 -39.83
C GLY A 371 -28.64 -25.99 -38.37
N LYS A 372 -29.28 -24.83 -38.13
CA LYS A 372 -29.65 -24.25 -36.81
C LYS A 372 -30.73 -25.03 -36.03
N SER A 373 -30.95 -24.63 -34.77
CA SER A 373 -32.20 -24.71 -33.96
C SER A 373 -32.65 -26.11 -33.46
N SER A 374 -33.39 -26.32 -32.36
CA SER A 374 -33.81 -25.48 -31.20
C SER A 374 -34.57 -26.34 -30.15
N PHE A 375 -34.63 -25.87 -28.90
CA PHE A 375 -35.69 -26.15 -27.88
C PHE A 375 -35.89 -27.57 -27.27
N ALA A 376 -35.60 -27.64 -25.96
CA ALA A 376 -36.48 -28.05 -24.84
C ALA A 376 -36.85 -29.52 -24.49
N SER A 377 -36.90 -29.69 -23.15
CA SER A 377 -37.80 -30.50 -22.30
C SER A 377 -37.73 -32.05 -22.25
N GLU A 378 -37.31 -32.50 -21.06
CA GLU A 378 -38.02 -33.41 -20.13
C GLU A 378 -37.80 -34.94 -20.10
N GLU A 379 -37.70 -35.40 -18.84
CA GLU A 379 -38.04 -36.70 -18.23
C GLU A 379 -37.30 -38.00 -18.61
N ASP A 380 -36.23 -38.24 -17.85
CA ASP A 380 -36.16 -39.26 -16.78
C ASP A 380 -36.55 -40.73 -17.08
N LYS A 381 -35.54 -41.61 -16.90
CA LYS A 381 -35.72 -42.98 -16.38
C LYS A 381 -34.38 -43.54 -15.91
N GLY A 382 -34.26 -43.72 -14.60
CA GLY A 382 -33.01 -44.09 -13.96
C GLY A 382 -32.58 -45.55 -14.15
N ASN A 383 -31.31 -45.79 -13.83
CA ASN A 383 -30.81 -47.10 -13.43
C ASN A 383 -29.86 -46.90 -12.24
N GLN A 384 -30.24 -47.42 -11.07
CA GLN A 384 -29.38 -47.42 -9.89
C GLN A 384 -28.29 -48.47 -10.03
N CYS A 385 -27.03 -48.12 -9.74
CA CYS A 385 -26.15 -49.05 -9.05
C CYS A 385 -25.01 -48.33 -8.31
N LYS A 386 -25.04 -48.43 -6.97
CA LYS A 386 -23.89 -48.36 -6.03
C LYS A 386 -22.90 -47.20 -6.18
N ILE A 387 -23.09 -46.18 -5.34
CA ILE A 387 -21.97 -45.34 -4.86
C ILE A 387 -21.43 -46.00 -3.59
N GLU A 388 -20.18 -46.46 -3.62
CA GLU A 388 -19.43 -46.76 -2.40
C GLU A 388 -18.77 -45.46 -1.91
N ASN A 389 -18.85 -45.20 -0.61
CA ASN A 389 -18.18 -44.05 -0.01
C ASN A 389 -16.66 -44.24 -0.10
N GLN A 390 -15.98 -43.31 -0.77
CA GLN A 390 -14.55 -43.08 -0.55
C GLN A 390 -14.36 -41.63 -0.10
N ASP A 391 -13.61 -41.48 0.99
CA ASP A 391 -13.35 -40.19 1.63
C ASP A 391 -12.62 -39.24 0.69
N VAL A 392 -13.18 -38.05 0.48
CA VAL A 392 -12.48 -36.96 -0.21
C VAL A 392 -11.44 -36.38 0.76
N LYS A 393 -10.24 -36.97 0.72
CA LYS A 393 -9.02 -36.40 1.29
C LYS A 393 -8.17 -35.76 0.19
N ASP A 394 -7.65 -34.59 0.52
CA ASP A 394 -6.39 -34.02 0.05
C ASP A 394 -6.19 -33.95 -1.48
N SER A 395 -6.67 -32.86 -2.08
CA SER A 395 -6.11 -32.31 -3.32
C SER A 395 -5.31 -31.02 -3.07
N MET A 396 -4.55 -30.98 -1.98
CA MET A 396 -3.31 -30.19 -1.90
C MET A 396 -2.13 -31.13 -2.17
N LEU A 397 -2.04 -31.61 -3.41
CA LEU A 397 -0.79 -32.20 -3.89
C LEU A 397 0.14 -31.05 -4.28
N CYS A 398 1.18 -30.89 -3.48
CA CYS A 398 2.31 -30.03 -3.79
C CYS A 398 2.89 -30.50 -5.13
N ASP A 399 3.01 -29.61 -6.10
CA ASP A 399 3.78 -29.90 -7.30
C ASP A 399 5.23 -30.17 -6.88
N GLU A 400 5.76 -31.37 -7.17
CA GLU A 400 7.14 -31.78 -6.84
C GLU A 400 8.19 -31.11 -7.76
N ASN A 401 8.00 -29.83 -8.05
CA ASN A 401 9.06 -28.93 -8.51
C ASN A 401 9.44 -28.03 -7.34
N ASN A 402 10.71 -28.05 -6.92
CA ASN A 402 11.26 -27.13 -5.91
C ASN A 402 11.30 -25.68 -6.44
N GLY A 403 10.13 -25.06 -6.57
CA GLY A 403 9.95 -23.68 -7.00
C GLY A 403 10.32 -22.71 -5.88
N GLU A 404 11.31 -21.86 -6.15
CA GLU A 404 11.63 -20.70 -5.34
C GLU A 404 10.49 -19.67 -5.44
N LEU A 405 9.98 -19.19 -4.30
CA LEU A 405 8.92 -18.17 -4.29
C LEU A 405 9.48 -16.80 -4.70
N ARG A 406 9.21 -16.40 -5.95
CA ARG A 406 9.58 -15.09 -6.49
C ARG A 406 8.39 -14.13 -6.44
N GLN A 407 8.31 -13.36 -5.35
CA GLN A 407 7.33 -12.29 -5.13
C GLN A 407 7.90 -10.93 -5.56
N ILE A 408 7.13 -10.16 -6.35
CA ILE A 408 7.54 -8.81 -6.78
C ILE A 408 6.42 -7.82 -6.47
N PHE A 409 6.74 -6.75 -5.73
CA PHE A 409 5.92 -5.56 -5.56
C PHE A 409 6.36 -4.46 -6.53
N ILE A 410 5.39 -3.87 -7.24
CA ILE A 410 5.62 -2.87 -8.28
C ILE A 410 4.65 -1.70 -8.12
N THR A 411 5.19 -0.48 -8.20
CA THR A 411 4.43 0.77 -8.33
C THR A 411 5.22 1.76 -9.20
N LYS A 412 4.60 2.87 -9.65
CA LYS A 412 5.34 3.98 -10.29
C LYS A 412 5.90 4.99 -9.29
N ASN A 413 5.44 4.99 -8.04
CA ASN A 413 5.84 5.95 -7.02
C ASN A 413 7.04 5.43 -6.20
N GLY A 414 8.20 6.08 -6.33
CA GLY A 414 9.43 5.66 -5.63
C GLY A 414 9.33 5.71 -4.10
N VAL A 415 8.61 6.69 -3.55
CA VAL A 415 8.47 6.88 -2.10
C VAL A 415 7.58 5.79 -1.50
N LEU A 416 6.41 5.55 -2.10
CA LEU A 416 5.51 4.46 -1.71
C LEU A 416 6.22 3.11 -1.79
N CYS A 417 7.03 2.89 -2.84
CA CYS A 417 7.83 1.68 -2.98
C CYS A 417 8.79 1.46 -1.80
N ARG A 418 9.47 2.52 -1.35
CA ARG A 418 10.40 2.47 -0.22
C ARG A 418 9.69 2.28 1.13
N GLU A 419 8.60 2.99 1.39
CA GLU A 419 7.88 2.84 2.67
C GLU A 419 7.22 1.46 2.78
N VAL A 420 6.73 0.90 1.68
CA VAL A 420 6.28 -0.51 1.61
C VAL A 420 7.43 -1.48 1.86
N GLN A 421 8.61 -1.25 1.27
CA GLN A 421 9.81 -2.06 1.52
C GLN A 421 10.21 -2.02 3.01
N LYS A 422 10.37 -0.82 3.59
CA LYS A 422 10.70 -0.61 5.01
C LYS A 422 9.70 -1.31 5.93
N MET A 423 8.40 -1.20 5.64
CA MET A 423 7.35 -1.86 6.43
C MET A 423 7.46 -3.39 6.34
N PHE A 424 7.82 -3.95 5.18
CA PHE A 424 8.01 -5.39 5.05
C PHE A 424 9.29 -5.88 5.73
N GLU A 425 10.40 -5.17 5.57
CA GLU A 425 11.68 -5.47 6.22
C GLU A 425 11.54 -5.40 7.75
N SER A 426 10.80 -4.42 8.27
CA SER A 426 10.54 -4.33 9.71
C SER A 426 9.71 -5.52 10.24
N PHE A 427 8.85 -6.15 9.43
CA PHE A 427 8.15 -7.38 9.78
C PHE A 427 9.09 -8.61 9.77
N ILE A 428 10.05 -8.68 8.82
CA ILE A 428 11.11 -9.71 8.83
C ILE A 428 11.93 -9.59 10.11
N ASP A 429 12.39 -8.39 10.46
CA ASP A 429 13.17 -8.14 11.68
C ASP A 429 12.36 -8.42 12.96
N GLY A 430 11.05 -8.14 12.90
CA GLY A 430 10.09 -8.50 13.95
C GLY A 430 10.02 -10.00 14.22
N ASP A 431 10.25 -10.88 13.23
CA ASP A 431 10.09 -12.33 13.33
C ASP A 431 11.41 -13.10 13.48
N GLU A 432 11.55 -13.85 14.58
CA GLU A 432 12.83 -14.51 14.93
C GLU A 432 13.30 -15.52 13.88
N LYS A 433 12.37 -16.22 13.23
CA LYS A 433 12.68 -17.26 12.24
C LYS A 433 13.20 -16.62 10.95
N THR A 434 12.45 -15.65 10.43
CA THR A 434 12.77 -14.98 9.17
C THR A 434 13.94 -14.01 9.32
N SER A 435 14.03 -13.23 10.41
CA SER A 435 15.19 -12.39 10.71
C SER A 435 16.51 -13.18 10.69
N ARG A 436 16.55 -14.40 11.25
CA ARG A 436 17.75 -15.26 11.18
C ARG A 436 18.13 -15.67 9.75
N LEU A 437 17.15 -15.93 8.89
CA LEU A 437 17.36 -16.36 7.51
C LEU A 437 17.73 -15.21 6.56
N PHE A 438 17.21 -14.00 6.82
CA PHE A 438 17.32 -12.83 5.93
C PHE A 438 18.28 -11.74 6.45
N LYS A 439 18.92 -11.93 7.62
CA LYS A 439 19.90 -10.99 8.24
C LYS A 439 21.10 -10.60 7.37
N THR A 440 21.40 -11.37 6.34
CA THR A 440 22.54 -11.15 5.42
C THR A 440 22.05 -10.98 3.97
N LYS A 441 21.05 -10.11 3.76
CA LYS A 441 20.73 -9.66 2.40
C LYS A 441 21.92 -8.88 1.83
N ASP A 442 22.33 -9.30 0.65
CA ASP A 442 23.25 -8.57 -0.22
C ASP A 442 22.55 -7.26 -0.63
N GLU A 443 23.03 -6.11 -0.15
CA GLU A 443 22.40 -4.79 -0.35
C GLU A 443 22.29 -4.41 -1.84
N ASN A 444 23.13 -5.00 -2.70
CA ASN A 444 23.11 -4.73 -4.13
C ASN A 444 22.06 -5.62 -4.83
N LEU A 445 20.97 -4.98 -5.25
CA LEU A 445 20.01 -5.56 -6.18
C LEU A 445 20.70 -5.92 -7.51
N GLN A 446 20.52 -7.16 -7.97
CA GLN A 446 21.15 -7.63 -9.20
C GLN A 446 20.45 -7.05 -10.43
N ASN A 447 21.20 -6.77 -11.50
CA ASN A 447 20.66 -6.12 -12.71
C ASN A 447 19.71 -7.01 -13.54
N ARG A 448 19.59 -8.30 -13.23
CA ARG A 448 18.85 -9.30 -14.02
C ARG A 448 18.09 -10.27 -13.14
N PHE A 449 16.85 -10.62 -13.50
CA PHE A 449 15.98 -11.48 -12.69
C PHE A 449 16.53 -12.90 -12.49
N GLN A 450 17.30 -13.44 -13.45
CA GLN A 450 17.96 -14.73 -13.31
C GLN A 450 19.19 -14.72 -12.38
N ASP A 451 19.72 -13.54 -12.05
CA ASP A 451 20.90 -13.38 -11.17
C ASP A 451 20.45 -13.12 -9.71
N ILE A 452 19.17 -12.84 -9.47
CA ILE A 452 18.60 -12.59 -8.13
C ILE A 452 18.59 -13.88 -7.31
N LYS A 453 19.21 -13.84 -6.12
CA LYS A 453 19.25 -14.98 -5.19
C LYS A 453 17.89 -15.21 -4.52
N LYS A 454 17.57 -16.47 -4.19
CA LYS A 454 16.36 -16.90 -3.45
C LYS A 454 16.00 -16.01 -2.25
N LEU A 455 17.00 -15.64 -1.45
CA LEU A 455 16.84 -14.83 -0.22
C LEU A 455 16.79 -13.31 -0.45
N GLN A 456 16.91 -12.83 -1.70
CA GLN A 456 16.67 -11.41 -2.02
C GLN A 456 15.17 -11.12 -2.22
N TYR A 457 14.34 -12.13 -2.50
CA TYR A 457 12.89 -11.98 -2.58
C TYR A 457 12.23 -11.79 -1.19
N PRO A 458 11.10 -11.05 -1.10
CA PRO A 458 10.42 -10.32 -2.17
C PRO A 458 11.20 -9.10 -2.65
N LEU A 459 10.99 -8.73 -3.92
CA LEU A 459 11.54 -7.50 -4.51
C LEU A 459 10.53 -6.36 -4.41
N PHE A 460 11.00 -5.17 -4.05
CA PHE A 460 10.24 -3.92 -4.07
C PHE A 460 10.91 -2.97 -5.06
N ILE A 461 10.29 -2.76 -6.23
CA ILE A 461 10.93 -2.03 -7.33
C ILE A 461 9.95 -1.12 -8.07
N THR A 462 10.43 0.07 -8.46
CA THR A 462 9.64 0.98 -9.30
C THR A 462 9.47 0.39 -10.70
N ALA A 463 8.40 0.78 -11.41
CA ALA A 463 8.17 0.34 -12.78
C ALA A 463 9.36 0.64 -13.71
N LYS A 464 10.01 1.81 -13.58
CA LYS A 464 11.21 2.16 -14.35
C LYS A 464 12.35 1.17 -14.06
N HIS A 465 12.61 0.86 -12.80
CA HIS A 465 13.65 -0.10 -12.42
C HIS A 465 13.33 -1.52 -12.92
N PHE A 466 12.07 -1.96 -12.80
CA PHE A 466 11.59 -3.24 -13.32
C PHE A 466 11.83 -3.38 -14.84
N TRP A 467 11.52 -2.34 -15.63
CA TRP A 467 11.74 -2.37 -17.09
C TRP A 467 13.24 -2.40 -17.45
N LEU A 468 14.12 -1.76 -16.67
CA LEU A 468 15.57 -1.82 -16.86
C LEU A 468 16.14 -3.22 -16.55
N MET A 469 15.68 -3.85 -15.47
CA MET A 469 16.02 -5.23 -15.13
C MET A 469 15.52 -6.20 -16.20
N LEU A 470 14.31 -6.01 -16.72
CA LEU A 470 13.76 -6.82 -17.80
C LEU A 470 14.56 -6.67 -19.10
N ASP A 471 15.01 -5.47 -19.45
CA ASP A 471 15.88 -5.23 -20.62
C ASP A 471 17.17 -6.06 -20.55
N ALA A 472 17.83 -6.06 -19.39
CA ALA A 472 19.06 -6.82 -19.16
C ALA A 472 18.78 -8.34 -19.09
N THR A 473 17.67 -8.75 -18.47
CA THR A 473 17.20 -10.14 -18.33
C THR A 473 16.95 -10.80 -19.69
N LEU A 474 16.31 -10.08 -20.61
CA LEU A 474 15.94 -10.61 -21.93
C LEU A 474 17.15 -10.82 -22.87
N GLY A 475 18.31 -10.26 -22.53
CA GLY A 475 19.53 -10.38 -23.30
C GLY A 475 19.56 -9.54 -24.59
N PRO A 476 20.63 -9.66 -25.39
CA PRO A 476 20.81 -8.89 -26.60
C PRO A 476 19.79 -9.25 -27.70
N PRO A 477 19.36 -8.29 -28.54
CA PRO A 477 19.76 -6.88 -28.54
C PRO A 477 19.11 -6.11 -27.37
N TYR A 478 19.94 -5.44 -26.57
CA TYR A 478 19.45 -4.59 -25.47
C TYR A 478 18.83 -3.31 -26.00
N TYR A 479 17.85 -2.75 -25.28
CA TYR A 479 17.28 -1.44 -25.61
C TYR A 479 18.20 -0.30 -25.14
N PHE A 480 18.80 -0.46 -23.96
CA PHE A 480 19.87 0.38 -23.44
C PHE A 480 21.15 -0.45 -23.35
N GLU A 481 22.29 0.08 -23.78
CA GLU A 481 23.54 -0.70 -23.77
C GLU A 481 23.89 -1.19 -22.35
N ARG A 482 24.20 -2.49 -22.22
CA ARG A 482 24.57 -3.13 -20.96
C ARG A 482 26.03 -3.58 -20.93
N HIS A 483 26.62 -3.54 -19.74
CA HIS A 483 27.84 -4.29 -19.40
C HIS A 483 27.53 -5.80 -19.27
N ILE A 484 28.57 -6.62 -19.07
CA ILE A 484 28.45 -8.09 -19.00
C ILE A 484 27.63 -8.54 -17.76
N ASP A 485 27.72 -7.78 -16.68
CA ASP A 485 26.94 -7.91 -15.44
C ASP A 485 25.47 -7.43 -15.56
N GLY A 486 25.05 -6.97 -16.73
CA GLY A 486 23.72 -6.43 -16.97
C GLY A 486 23.53 -4.95 -16.58
N SER A 487 24.51 -4.30 -15.96
CA SER A 487 24.42 -2.88 -15.57
C SER A 487 24.38 -1.95 -16.79
N PRO A 488 23.72 -0.77 -16.71
CA PRO A 488 23.72 0.20 -17.81
C PRO A 488 25.12 0.74 -18.10
N LYS A 489 25.58 0.68 -19.37
CA LYS A 489 26.84 1.35 -19.80
C LYS A 489 26.76 2.87 -19.78
N SER A 490 25.55 3.40 -19.69
CA SER A 490 25.30 4.82 -19.71
C SER A 490 24.13 5.16 -18.82
N GLU A 491 24.22 6.33 -18.17
CA GLU A 491 23.19 6.85 -17.30
C GLU A 491 21.98 7.30 -18.11
N ILE A 492 20.79 6.93 -17.65
CA ILE A 492 19.52 7.21 -18.30
C ILE A 492 18.83 8.25 -17.40
N VAL A 493 18.81 9.50 -17.85
CA VAL A 493 18.32 10.65 -17.06
C VAL A 493 16.86 10.41 -16.63
N GLY A 494 16.55 10.60 -15.34
CA GLY A 494 15.22 10.35 -14.78
C GLY A 494 14.84 8.86 -14.67
N TRP A 495 15.79 7.93 -14.73
CA TRP A 495 15.59 6.48 -14.55
C TRP A 495 16.53 5.87 -13.50
N THR A 496 17.26 6.69 -12.75
CA THR A 496 18.11 6.30 -11.61
C THR A 496 17.42 6.72 -10.31
N ASP A 497 17.58 5.94 -9.23
CA ASP A 497 16.79 6.10 -7.99
C ASP A 497 17.10 7.38 -7.18
N ILE A 498 17.98 8.25 -7.69
CA ILE A 498 18.51 9.42 -6.98
C ILE A 498 17.59 10.65 -7.12
N ASP A 499 16.91 10.81 -8.26
CA ASP A 499 16.11 12.02 -8.52
C ASP A 499 14.85 12.10 -7.62
N ASP A 500 14.23 10.95 -7.29
CA ASP A 500 13.08 10.86 -6.37
C ASP A 500 13.50 10.88 -4.87
N MET A 501 14.80 10.76 -4.55
CA MET A 501 15.30 10.61 -3.18
C MET A 501 15.42 11.94 -2.42
N GLN A 502 15.92 12.97 -3.10
CA GLN A 502 16.49 14.14 -2.41
C GLN A 502 15.41 15.10 -1.88
N ILE A 503 14.21 15.08 -2.45
CA ILE A 503 13.11 16.00 -2.09
C ILE A 503 12.51 15.72 -0.69
N ILE A 504 12.66 14.49 -0.16
CA ILE A 504 12.04 14.10 1.12
C ILE A 504 13.07 13.95 2.24
N LEU A 505 14.30 13.56 1.94
CA LEU A 505 15.34 13.36 2.94
C LEU A 505 15.92 14.68 3.47
N ASP A 506 15.85 15.77 2.70
CA ASP A 506 16.35 17.09 3.15
C ASP A 506 15.36 17.81 4.10
N ASP A 507 14.09 17.38 4.18
CA ASP A 507 13.04 17.95 5.06
C ASP A 507 12.77 17.13 6.34
N GLU A 508 13.32 15.92 6.49
CA GLU A 508 13.37 15.20 7.79
C GLU A 508 14.50 15.77 8.68
N PHE A 509 14.32 17.02 9.12
CA PHE A 509 15.17 17.73 10.08
C PHE A 509 15.62 16.87 11.28
N ASP A 510 16.94 16.86 11.56
CA ASP A 510 17.66 17.40 12.74
C ASP A 510 16.94 17.61 14.11
N ASN A 511 15.78 17.00 14.35
CA ASN A 511 15.01 17.12 15.59
C ASN A 511 15.16 15.88 16.48
N GLU A 512 16.40 15.48 16.77
CA GLU A 512 16.70 14.67 17.96
C GLU A 512 17.05 15.59 19.13
N TYR A 513 16.07 16.37 19.59
CA TYR A 513 16.14 17.09 20.87
C TYR A 513 16.14 16.06 22.02
N SER A 514 17.32 15.57 22.38
CA SER A 514 17.56 14.92 23.67
C SER A 514 17.88 15.97 24.72
N ASP A 515 16.97 16.16 25.67
CA ASP A 515 17.13 17.08 26.79
C ASP A 515 17.91 16.43 27.95
N ASP A 516 18.80 17.21 28.55
CA ASP A 516 19.58 17.02 29.79
C ASP A 516 20.34 15.71 30.09
N SER A 517 21.67 15.82 30.03
CA SER A 517 22.50 15.54 31.22
C SER A 517 23.77 16.38 31.24
N GLU A 518 23.90 17.30 32.21
CA GLU A 518 25.15 18.02 32.49
C GLU A 518 26.26 17.05 32.93
N SER A 519 27.44 17.17 32.32
CA SER A 519 28.72 16.82 32.94
C SER A 519 29.85 17.56 32.24
N ASP A 520 30.50 18.46 32.97
CA ASP A 520 31.76 19.09 32.54
C ASP A 520 32.85 18.03 32.38
N GLU A 521 33.61 18.09 31.29
CA GLU A 521 35.07 17.93 31.33
C GLU A 521 35.67 18.59 30.08
N GLU A 522 36.69 19.42 30.30
CA GLU A 522 37.40 20.18 29.28
C GLU A 522 38.43 19.27 28.59
N ASP A 523 38.54 19.33 27.26
CA ASP A 523 39.81 19.07 26.57
C ASP A 523 39.87 19.85 25.25
N GLU A 524 40.96 20.57 25.03
CA GLU A 524 41.21 21.40 23.85
C GLU A 524 41.82 20.57 22.71
N ASP A 525 41.21 20.58 21.52
CA ASP A 525 41.95 20.32 20.28
C ASP A 525 41.32 21.05 19.07
N LEU A 526 42.15 21.77 18.31
CA LEU A 526 41.72 22.72 17.27
C LEU A 526 41.44 22.07 15.90
N ASP A 527 40.38 22.55 15.25
CA ASP A 527 40.21 22.73 13.80
C ASP A 527 40.81 21.66 12.85
N GLN A 528 40.11 20.53 12.68
CA GLN A 528 40.19 19.72 11.45
C GLN A 528 38.82 19.14 11.03
N ASN A 529 37.88 19.98 10.58
CA ASN A 529 36.63 19.50 9.96
C ASN A 529 36.12 20.40 8.80
N ILE A 530 37.04 20.81 7.90
CA ILE A 530 36.68 21.40 6.59
C ILE A 530 37.51 20.75 5.47
N THR A 531 37.32 19.43 5.25
CA THR A 531 37.50 18.75 3.93
C THR A 531 37.06 17.28 3.99
N LEU A 532 35.76 17.03 3.85
CA LEU A 532 35.22 15.73 3.37
C LEU A 532 34.31 15.86 2.14
N VAL A 533 34.31 17.05 1.52
CA VAL A 533 34.11 17.18 0.08
C VAL A 533 35.46 16.79 -0.57
N GLU A 534 35.43 16.12 -1.72
CA GLU A 534 36.59 15.55 -2.43
C GLU A 534 37.19 14.26 -1.85
N ASN A 535 36.49 13.11 -2.01
CA ASN A 535 37.14 11.84 -2.43
C ASN A 535 36.18 10.72 -2.91
N LYS A 536 35.06 11.06 -3.56
CA LYS A 536 34.47 10.16 -4.57
C LYS A 536 34.93 10.63 -5.94
N THR A 537 35.84 9.89 -6.56
CA THR A 537 36.28 10.14 -7.94
C THR A 537 35.13 9.89 -8.91
N THR A 538 34.34 10.93 -9.19
CA THR A 538 33.32 10.96 -10.22
C THR A 538 33.96 10.81 -11.60
N ARG A 539 34.20 9.56 -12.00
CA ARG A 539 34.16 9.19 -13.43
C ARG A 539 32.82 9.69 -13.94
N MET A 540 32.84 10.73 -14.79
CA MET A 540 31.65 11.22 -15.47
C MET A 540 31.01 10.03 -16.19
N LYS A 541 29.87 9.55 -15.67
CA LYS A 541 29.14 8.47 -16.33
C LYS A 541 28.72 9.00 -17.70
N LYS A 542 28.98 8.21 -18.74
CA LYS A 542 28.49 8.54 -20.07
C LYS A 542 26.97 8.54 -20.00
N VAL A 543 26.30 9.60 -20.46
CA VAL A 543 24.83 9.66 -20.50
C VAL A 543 24.34 9.00 -21.80
N ASP A 544 23.20 8.32 -21.78
CA ASP A 544 22.59 7.79 -23.01
C ASP A 544 22.31 8.97 -23.97
N PRO A 545 22.72 8.90 -25.24
CA PRO A 545 22.54 10.01 -26.18
C PRO A 545 21.07 10.32 -26.49
N ARG A 546 20.15 9.39 -26.17
CA ARG A 546 18.72 9.56 -26.42
C ARG A 546 18.02 10.22 -25.25
N ARG A 547 17.14 11.18 -25.55
CA ARG A 547 16.32 11.87 -24.56
C ARG A 547 14.95 11.18 -24.41
N GLU A 548 14.53 10.91 -23.18
CA GLU A 548 13.15 10.50 -22.88
C GLU A 548 12.17 11.64 -23.24
N VAL A 549 11.06 11.29 -23.87
CA VAL A 549 9.90 12.18 -24.05
C VAL A 549 8.96 12.00 -22.87
N THR A 550 9.10 12.86 -21.86
CA THR A 550 8.06 13.07 -20.84
C THR A 550 6.96 14.00 -21.38
N TYR A 551 5.90 14.24 -20.60
CA TYR A 551 4.87 15.21 -20.98
C TYR A 551 5.45 16.62 -21.21
N GLU A 552 6.36 17.06 -20.36
CA GLU A 552 6.99 18.39 -20.40
C GLU A 552 7.84 18.52 -21.67
N VAL A 553 8.57 17.45 -22.03
CA VAL A 553 9.31 17.38 -23.29
C VAL A 553 8.37 17.39 -24.49
N PHE A 554 7.23 16.71 -24.42
CA PHE A 554 6.22 16.79 -25.46
C PHE A 554 5.65 18.20 -25.59
N GLU A 555 5.24 18.85 -24.49
CA GLU A 555 4.60 20.17 -24.46
C GLU A 555 5.55 21.29 -24.89
N ASP A 556 6.74 21.41 -24.30
CA ASP A 556 7.65 22.52 -24.54
C ASP A 556 8.50 22.32 -25.81
N VAL A 557 8.76 21.07 -26.24
CA VAL A 557 9.69 20.77 -27.33
C VAL A 557 9.00 20.23 -28.58
N ILE A 558 8.10 19.25 -28.48
CA ILE A 558 7.55 18.56 -29.67
C ILE A 558 6.28 19.24 -30.19
N TRP A 559 5.34 19.55 -29.31
CA TRP A 559 4.04 20.12 -29.61
C TRP A 559 4.08 21.45 -30.39
N PRO A 560 4.99 22.41 -30.12
CA PRO A 560 5.09 23.65 -30.90
C PRO A 560 5.48 23.40 -32.36
N ARG A 561 6.19 22.30 -32.63
CA ARG A 561 6.60 21.89 -33.99
C ARG A 561 5.45 21.21 -34.73
N ILE A 562 4.71 20.32 -34.06
CA ILE A 562 3.48 19.71 -34.60
C ILE A 562 2.48 20.81 -34.98
N ILE A 563 2.11 21.69 -34.03
CA ILE A 563 1.18 22.80 -34.30
C ILE A 563 1.75 23.83 -35.29
N GLY A 564 3.07 24.02 -35.33
CA GLY A 564 3.77 24.82 -36.34
C GLY A 564 3.55 24.32 -37.78
N LYS A 565 3.44 23.00 -37.97
CA LYS A 565 3.06 22.37 -39.25
C LYS A 565 1.54 22.44 -39.48
N PHE A 566 0.74 22.15 -38.47
CA PHE A 566 -0.73 22.12 -38.54
C PHE A 566 -1.38 23.45 -38.11
N LYS A 567 -0.89 24.59 -38.64
CA LYS A 567 -1.29 25.96 -38.20
C LYS A 567 -2.80 26.21 -38.10
N LYS A 568 -3.62 25.58 -38.95
CA LYS A 568 -5.11 25.64 -38.94
C LYS A 568 -5.75 25.09 -37.65
N HIS A 569 -4.98 24.42 -36.80
CA HIS A 569 -5.40 23.81 -35.54
C HIS A 569 -4.73 24.40 -34.30
N LYS A 570 -3.93 25.48 -34.44
CA LYS A 570 -3.35 26.19 -33.30
C LYS A 570 -4.45 26.66 -32.35
N GLY A 571 -4.33 26.34 -31.06
CA GLY A 571 -5.30 26.69 -30.01
C GLY A 571 -6.60 25.88 -30.01
N LYS A 572 -6.73 24.82 -30.82
CA LYS A 572 -7.92 23.94 -30.82
C LYS A 572 -7.79 22.68 -29.96
N TYR A 573 -6.56 22.26 -29.67
CA TYR A 573 -6.25 21.03 -28.96
C TYR A 573 -5.33 21.35 -27.78
N HIS A 574 -5.63 20.74 -26.63
CA HIS A 574 -4.77 20.83 -25.45
C HIS A 574 -3.66 19.76 -25.52
N PRO A 575 -2.37 20.10 -25.27
CA PRO A 575 -1.27 19.15 -25.35
C PRO A 575 -1.46 17.91 -24.47
N SER A 576 -1.90 18.07 -23.21
CA SER A 576 -2.11 16.94 -22.28
C SER A 576 -3.12 15.89 -22.79
N LEU A 577 -4.16 16.32 -23.51
CA LEU A 577 -5.14 15.41 -24.11
C LEU A 577 -4.57 14.67 -25.34
N VAL A 578 -3.81 15.37 -26.20
CA VAL A 578 -3.18 14.75 -27.38
C VAL A 578 -2.09 13.76 -26.96
N TRP A 579 -1.30 14.12 -25.94
CA TRP A 579 -0.30 13.24 -25.33
C TRP A 579 -0.93 11.95 -24.78
N THR A 580 -2.05 12.08 -24.06
CA THR A 580 -2.78 10.93 -23.51
C THR A 580 -3.36 10.01 -24.59
N GLU A 581 -3.90 10.55 -25.69
CA GLU A 581 -4.36 9.73 -26.81
C GLU A 581 -3.18 9.00 -27.51
N ILE A 582 -2.04 9.67 -27.67
CA ILE A 582 -0.83 9.05 -28.24
C ILE A 582 -0.31 7.92 -27.34
N MET A 583 -0.06 8.21 -26.06
CA MET A 583 0.61 7.29 -25.16
C MET A 583 -0.30 6.18 -24.63
N SER A 584 -1.53 6.49 -24.24
CA SER A 584 -2.43 5.49 -23.66
C SER A 584 -3.21 4.67 -24.69
N THR A 585 -3.45 5.22 -25.89
CA THR A 585 -4.33 4.59 -26.89
C THR A 585 -3.58 4.16 -28.15
N ILE A 586 -2.82 5.05 -28.80
CA ILE A 586 -2.17 4.71 -30.07
C ILE A 586 -0.93 3.82 -29.88
N LYS A 587 -0.13 4.07 -28.83
CA LYS A 587 1.09 3.29 -28.53
C LYS A 587 0.92 2.31 -27.36
N GLY A 588 0.21 2.69 -26.30
CA GLY A 588 0.13 1.93 -25.04
C GLY A 588 -1.12 1.09 -24.81
N SER A 589 -1.96 0.84 -25.83
CA SER A 589 -3.08 -0.10 -25.72
C SER A 589 -2.61 -1.57 -25.83
N TYR A 590 -3.49 -2.50 -25.44
CA TYR A 590 -3.26 -3.93 -25.68
C TYR A 590 -3.10 -4.27 -27.18
N GLU A 591 -3.96 -3.69 -28.03
CA GLU A 591 -3.97 -3.97 -29.46
C GLU A 591 -2.70 -3.47 -30.15
N ALA A 592 -2.13 -2.35 -29.67
CA ALA A 592 -0.82 -1.86 -30.09
C ALA A 592 0.27 -2.88 -29.75
N ILE A 593 0.44 -3.18 -28.45
CA ILE A 593 1.55 -4.04 -28.01
C ILE A 593 1.49 -5.43 -28.65
N TYR A 594 0.28 -6.01 -28.77
CA TYR A 594 0.03 -7.32 -29.39
C TYR A 594 0.29 -7.32 -30.91
N GLY A 595 -0.09 -6.24 -31.61
CA GLY A 595 0.21 -6.00 -33.02
C GLY A 595 1.69 -5.71 -33.30
N GLY A 596 2.52 -5.53 -32.26
CA GLY A 596 3.97 -5.42 -32.35
C GLY A 596 4.48 -4.02 -32.72
N ARG A 597 3.64 -2.99 -32.62
CA ARG A 597 3.94 -1.58 -32.96
C ARG A 597 2.85 -0.68 -32.37
N TYR A 598 2.82 0.59 -32.75
CA TYR A 598 1.62 1.41 -32.56
C TYR A 598 0.50 1.01 -33.54
N LEU A 599 -0.74 1.32 -33.18
CA LEU A 599 -1.93 1.05 -34.00
C LEU A 599 -1.83 1.69 -35.38
N ASP A 600 -2.23 0.95 -36.42
CA ASP A 600 -2.46 1.56 -37.73
C ASP A 600 -3.74 2.42 -37.73
N LYS A 601 -3.91 3.21 -38.80
CA LYS A 601 -5.01 4.16 -38.92
C LYS A 601 -6.39 3.51 -38.85
N ASN A 602 -6.57 2.31 -39.42
CA ASN A 602 -7.86 1.63 -39.45
C ASN A 602 -8.17 1.05 -38.07
N SER A 603 -7.21 0.31 -37.47
CA SER A 603 -7.34 -0.22 -36.12
C SER A 603 -7.64 0.86 -35.08
N TYR A 604 -6.96 2.02 -35.15
CA TYR A 604 -7.25 3.17 -34.30
C TYR A 604 -8.66 3.76 -34.52
N PHE A 605 -9.17 3.72 -35.74
CA PHE A 605 -10.51 4.21 -36.06
C PHE A 605 -11.61 3.25 -35.58
N GLU A 606 -11.32 1.95 -35.47
CA GLU A 606 -12.25 0.91 -35.01
C GLU A 606 -12.38 0.83 -33.48
N ILE A 607 -11.45 1.41 -32.70
CA ILE A 607 -11.49 1.42 -31.22
C ILE A 607 -12.85 1.90 -30.70
N GLY A 608 -13.41 1.15 -29.75
CA GLY A 608 -14.71 1.44 -29.16
C GLY A 608 -14.78 2.86 -28.57
N LYS A 609 -15.91 3.55 -28.80
CA LYS A 609 -16.11 4.94 -28.31
C LYS A 609 -15.91 5.12 -26.80
N LYS A 610 -16.07 4.05 -26.03
CA LYS A 610 -15.81 4.04 -24.58
C LYS A 610 -14.34 3.87 -24.22
N GLN A 611 -13.51 3.22 -25.03
CA GLN A 611 -12.08 3.02 -24.75
C GLN A 611 -11.26 4.28 -25.08
N ALA A 612 -11.61 4.96 -26.16
CA ALA A 612 -11.02 6.23 -26.57
C ALA A 612 -12.11 7.29 -26.82
N PRO A 613 -12.69 7.87 -25.75
CA PRO A 613 -13.82 8.80 -25.83
C PRO A 613 -13.40 10.23 -26.23
N ALA A 614 -12.13 10.60 -26.05
CA ALA A 614 -11.69 11.98 -26.23
C ALA A 614 -11.84 12.47 -27.68
N PHE A 615 -11.35 11.72 -28.67
CA PHE A 615 -11.24 12.23 -30.05
C PHE A 615 -12.02 11.44 -31.10
N VAL A 616 -13.14 10.79 -30.73
CA VAL A 616 -13.98 9.96 -31.63
C VAL A 616 -14.22 10.57 -33.02
N ASP A 617 -14.59 11.85 -33.10
CA ASP A 617 -14.88 12.54 -34.36
C ASP A 617 -13.64 13.23 -35.00
N GLU A 618 -12.50 13.21 -34.32
CA GLU A 618 -11.27 13.93 -34.69
C GLU A 618 -10.06 13.00 -34.88
N ARG A 619 -10.27 11.67 -34.83
CA ARG A 619 -9.22 10.64 -34.96
C ARG A 619 -8.31 10.85 -36.17
N GLU A 620 -8.82 11.37 -37.30
CA GLU A 620 -8.01 11.58 -38.50
C GLU A 620 -6.94 12.67 -38.35
N ILE A 621 -7.22 13.74 -37.61
CA ILE A 621 -6.23 14.81 -37.36
C ILE A 621 -5.31 14.44 -36.19
N LEU A 622 -5.83 13.76 -35.17
CA LEU A 622 -5.02 13.19 -34.08
C LEU A 622 -3.99 12.19 -34.61
N TYR A 623 -4.38 11.30 -35.53
CA TYR A 623 -3.43 10.37 -36.15
C TYR A 623 -2.37 11.09 -37.00
N LYS A 624 -2.69 12.24 -37.61
CA LYS A 624 -1.69 13.08 -38.30
C LYS A 624 -0.73 13.77 -37.33
N PHE A 625 -1.19 14.18 -36.14
CA PHE A 625 -0.31 14.67 -35.08
C PHE A 625 0.61 13.56 -34.55
N PHE A 626 0.08 12.35 -34.37
CA PHE A 626 0.85 11.17 -33.98
C PHE A 626 1.94 10.80 -35.00
N LEU A 627 1.65 10.81 -36.30
CA LEU A 627 2.67 10.57 -37.33
C LEU A 627 3.76 11.65 -37.33
N GLU A 628 3.42 12.91 -37.03
CA GLU A 628 4.40 13.98 -36.88
C GLU A 628 5.23 13.83 -35.60
N TYR A 629 4.60 13.40 -34.50
CA TYR A 629 5.27 13.05 -33.26
C TYR A 629 6.34 11.97 -33.50
N GLU A 630 5.99 10.86 -34.14
CA GLU A 630 6.93 9.79 -34.48
C GLU A 630 8.07 10.28 -35.38
N HIS A 631 7.77 11.11 -36.38
CA HIS A 631 8.78 11.68 -37.26
C HIS A 631 9.78 12.58 -36.50
N ILE A 632 9.29 13.44 -35.60
CA ILE A 632 10.14 14.31 -34.77
C ILE A 632 10.97 13.47 -33.78
N ARG A 633 10.35 12.47 -33.14
CA ARG A 633 11.00 11.56 -32.17
C ARG A 633 12.17 10.81 -32.81
N GLN A 634 11.93 10.19 -33.97
CA GLN A 634 12.94 9.43 -34.72
C GLN A 634 14.09 10.33 -35.22
N ASN A 635 13.78 11.47 -35.84
CA ASN A 635 14.80 12.40 -36.36
C ASN A 635 15.69 13.03 -35.27
N ARG A 636 15.24 13.04 -34.01
CA ARG A 636 15.93 13.66 -32.87
C ARG A 636 16.55 12.64 -31.91
N GLN A 637 16.57 11.35 -32.27
CA GLN A 637 17.06 10.27 -31.41
C GLN A 637 16.38 10.27 -30.03
N MET A 638 15.07 10.50 -29.97
CA MET A 638 14.30 10.50 -28.72
C MET A 638 13.58 9.16 -28.54
N PHE A 639 13.22 8.82 -27.30
CA PHE A 639 12.41 7.66 -26.99
C PHE A 639 11.30 7.99 -26.00
N ASP A 640 10.22 7.22 -25.99
CA ASP A 640 9.23 7.24 -24.92
C ASP A 640 9.11 5.88 -24.23
N GLN A 641 8.44 5.84 -23.07
CA GLN A 641 8.30 4.61 -22.27
C GLN A 641 7.62 3.48 -23.07
N THR A 642 6.72 3.81 -23.99
CA THR A 642 6.01 2.80 -24.80
C THR A 642 6.92 2.16 -25.85
N ASP A 643 7.93 2.87 -26.38
CA ASP A 643 8.96 2.28 -27.24
C ASP A 643 9.74 1.16 -26.52
N LEU A 644 10.08 1.38 -25.24
CA LEU A 644 10.77 0.39 -24.41
C LEU A 644 9.87 -0.82 -24.15
N VAL A 645 8.65 -0.60 -23.64
CA VAL A 645 7.68 -1.67 -23.33
C VAL A 645 7.37 -2.52 -24.56
N GLN A 646 7.21 -1.88 -25.73
CA GLN A 646 7.02 -2.57 -27.01
C GLN A 646 8.22 -3.46 -27.38
N ASN A 647 9.45 -2.96 -27.21
CA ASN A 647 10.66 -3.72 -27.48
C ASN A 647 10.83 -4.91 -26.51
N LEU A 648 10.57 -4.69 -25.22
CA LEU A 648 10.61 -5.73 -24.19
C LEU A 648 9.64 -6.86 -24.53
N TYR A 649 8.37 -6.54 -24.83
CA TYR A 649 7.38 -7.55 -25.22
C TYR A 649 7.76 -8.30 -26.51
N GLN A 650 8.29 -7.61 -27.54
CA GLN A 650 8.77 -8.26 -28.76
C GLN A 650 9.92 -9.24 -28.52
N ARG A 651 10.85 -8.94 -27.60
CA ARG A 651 11.94 -9.86 -27.20
C ARG A 651 11.40 -11.00 -26.34
N PHE A 652 10.55 -10.69 -25.36
CA PHE A 652 9.88 -11.66 -24.50
C PHE A 652 9.17 -12.76 -25.31
N ARG A 653 8.35 -12.39 -26.31
CA ARG A 653 7.65 -13.35 -27.20
C ARG A 653 8.56 -14.31 -27.97
N LYS A 654 9.84 -13.98 -28.15
CA LYS A 654 10.81 -14.80 -28.91
C LYS A 654 11.56 -15.79 -28.01
N GLN A 655 11.55 -15.59 -26.70
CA GLN A 655 12.18 -16.51 -25.76
C GLN A 655 11.35 -17.79 -25.60
N LYS A 656 12.02 -18.91 -25.37
CA LYS A 656 11.42 -20.20 -25.04
C LYS A 656 11.92 -20.62 -23.65
N ASN A 657 11.01 -21.11 -22.81
CA ASN A 657 11.28 -21.66 -21.47
C ASN A 657 12.06 -20.72 -20.53
N GLN A 658 11.37 -19.72 -19.98
CA GLN A 658 11.93 -18.78 -19.01
C GLN A 658 11.97 -19.38 -17.60
N LYS A 659 13.16 -19.48 -17.01
CA LYS A 659 13.36 -19.96 -15.63
C LYS A 659 13.10 -18.90 -14.54
N TRP A 660 13.04 -17.62 -14.91
CA TRP A 660 13.07 -16.47 -14.00
C TRP A 660 11.71 -15.80 -13.78
N LYS A 661 10.60 -16.35 -14.30
CA LYS A 661 9.26 -15.77 -14.14
C LYS A 661 8.88 -15.55 -12.66
N ALA A 662 8.14 -14.49 -12.39
CA ALA A 662 7.61 -14.22 -11.04
C ALA A 662 6.46 -15.18 -10.71
N ASN A 663 6.43 -15.69 -9.49
CA ASN A 663 5.32 -16.53 -9.01
C ASN A 663 4.13 -15.67 -8.59
N GLU A 664 4.40 -14.53 -7.97
CA GLU A 664 3.39 -13.58 -7.52
C GLU A 664 3.82 -12.15 -7.87
N ILE A 665 2.89 -11.35 -8.43
CA ILE A 665 3.12 -9.94 -8.78
C ILE A 665 2.05 -9.08 -8.11
N TYR A 666 2.50 -8.16 -7.26
CA TYR A 666 1.69 -7.21 -6.51
C TYR A 666 1.85 -5.84 -7.16
N VAL A 667 0.75 -5.27 -7.69
CA VAL A 667 0.75 -3.98 -8.39
C VAL A 667 -0.12 -2.99 -7.61
N ASP A 668 0.50 -1.97 -7.01
CA ASP A 668 -0.21 -0.85 -6.37
C ASP A 668 -0.21 0.39 -7.28
N GLU A 669 -1.19 1.26 -7.07
CA GLU A 669 -1.50 2.42 -7.91
C GLU A 669 -1.68 2.04 -9.40
N ALA A 670 -2.36 0.93 -9.68
CA ALA A 670 -2.47 0.33 -11.02
C ALA A 670 -3.02 1.27 -12.12
N GLN A 671 -3.75 2.34 -11.75
CA GLN A 671 -4.21 3.36 -12.69
C GLN A 671 -3.10 4.27 -13.25
N ASP A 672 -1.88 4.12 -12.74
CA ASP A 672 -0.67 4.82 -13.19
C ASP A 672 0.06 4.03 -14.30
N PHE A 673 -0.48 2.88 -14.73
CA PHE A 673 0.09 2.06 -15.79
C PHE A 673 -0.76 2.07 -17.06
N THR A 674 -0.10 2.01 -18.21
CA THR A 674 -0.75 1.77 -19.50
C THR A 674 -1.21 0.31 -19.63
N GLN A 675 -2.17 0.04 -20.53
CA GLN A 675 -2.61 -1.33 -20.80
C GLN A 675 -1.47 -2.22 -21.32
N ALA A 676 -0.56 -1.65 -22.11
CA ALA A 676 0.63 -2.32 -22.61
C ALA A 676 1.56 -2.79 -21.47
N GLU A 677 1.81 -1.93 -20.48
CA GLU A 677 2.59 -2.29 -19.28
C GLU A 677 1.92 -3.42 -18.48
N LEU A 678 0.63 -3.27 -18.16
CA LEU A 678 -0.12 -4.24 -17.37
C LEU A 678 -0.24 -5.59 -18.09
N PHE A 679 -0.45 -5.59 -19.40
CA PHE A 679 -0.47 -6.82 -20.19
C PHE A 679 0.90 -7.53 -20.21
N LEU A 680 1.99 -6.78 -20.25
CA LEU A 680 3.33 -7.34 -20.13
C LEU A 680 3.56 -7.95 -18.74
N LEU A 681 3.11 -7.31 -17.65
CA LEU A 681 3.16 -7.90 -16.30
C LEU A 681 2.36 -9.20 -16.20
N ILE A 682 1.13 -9.25 -16.75
CA ILE A 682 0.30 -10.48 -16.79
C ILE A 682 1.03 -11.63 -17.50
N LYS A 683 1.87 -11.34 -18.50
CA LYS A 683 2.67 -12.35 -19.21
C LYS A 683 3.95 -12.77 -18.50
N LEU A 684 4.47 -11.93 -17.59
CA LEU A 684 5.68 -12.19 -16.81
C LEU A 684 5.40 -12.99 -15.52
N CYS A 685 4.15 -12.96 -15.05
CA CYS A 685 3.65 -13.83 -13.98
C CYS A 685 3.55 -15.28 -14.49
N ASP A 686 3.93 -16.25 -13.67
CA ASP A 686 3.93 -17.66 -14.07
C ASP A 686 2.51 -18.25 -14.14
N SER A 687 1.72 -18.01 -13.09
CA SER A 687 0.26 -18.07 -13.15
C SER A 687 -0.33 -16.69 -12.90
N PRO A 688 -1.34 -16.25 -13.69
CA PRO A 688 -2.14 -15.06 -13.41
C PRO A 688 -2.76 -15.05 -12.00
N HIS A 689 -3.00 -16.21 -11.38
CA HIS A 689 -3.52 -16.30 -10.00
C HIS A 689 -2.59 -15.70 -8.93
N GLY A 690 -1.29 -15.61 -9.22
CA GLY A 690 -0.32 -14.93 -8.37
C GLY A 690 -0.42 -13.40 -8.43
N MET A 691 -1.35 -12.83 -9.22
CA MET A 691 -1.49 -11.39 -9.34
C MET A 691 -2.47 -10.78 -8.33
N PHE A 692 -2.03 -9.70 -7.69
CA PHE A 692 -2.86 -8.80 -6.91
C PHE A 692 -2.69 -7.38 -7.45
N VAL A 693 -3.77 -6.76 -7.94
CA VAL A 693 -3.73 -5.46 -8.61
C VAL A 693 -4.71 -4.50 -7.94
N THR A 694 -4.24 -3.33 -7.49
CA THR A 694 -5.05 -2.38 -6.72
C THR A 694 -4.84 -0.91 -7.12
N GLY A 695 -5.81 -0.03 -6.86
CA GLY A 695 -5.72 1.41 -7.18
C GLY A 695 -7.03 2.21 -7.05
N ASP A 696 -6.99 3.49 -7.44
CA ASP A 696 -8.14 4.42 -7.47
C ASP A 696 -8.18 5.21 -8.80
N THR A 697 -9.16 4.92 -9.66
CA THR A 697 -9.33 5.60 -10.96
C THR A 697 -9.61 7.10 -10.87
N ALA A 698 -10.04 7.61 -9.71
CA ALA A 698 -10.19 9.04 -9.47
C ALA A 698 -8.84 9.73 -9.18
N GLN A 699 -7.79 8.98 -8.80
CA GLN A 699 -6.42 9.47 -8.64
C GLN A 699 -5.52 9.19 -9.86
N SER A 700 -6.10 8.85 -11.01
CA SER A 700 -5.39 8.75 -12.29
C SER A 700 -5.11 10.16 -12.83
N ILE A 701 -4.02 10.76 -12.32
CA ILE A 701 -3.57 12.13 -12.64
C ILE A 701 -2.29 12.17 -13.51
N ILE A 702 -1.68 11.02 -13.79
CA ILE A 702 -0.46 10.96 -14.61
C ILE A 702 -0.78 11.34 -16.06
N LYS A 703 -0.16 12.42 -16.56
CA LYS A 703 -0.33 12.88 -17.93
C LYS A 703 0.22 11.86 -18.92
N GLY A 704 -0.61 11.41 -19.84
CA GLY A 704 -0.27 10.36 -20.82
C GLY A 704 -1.03 9.05 -20.62
N ILE A 705 -1.78 8.89 -19.52
CA ILE A 705 -2.41 7.63 -19.14
C ILE A 705 -3.93 7.79 -19.02
N ALA A 706 -4.67 6.87 -19.62
CA ALA A 706 -6.12 6.73 -19.50
C ALA A 706 -6.44 5.28 -19.08
N PHE A 707 -6.87 5.12 -17.83
CA PHE A 707 -7.06 3.81 -17.22
C PHE A 707 -8.46 3.63 -16.60
N ARG A 708 -8.99 2.41 -16.68
CA ARG A 708 -10.12 1.89 -15.90
C ARG A 708 -9.94 0.41 -15.59
N PHE A 709 -10.48 -0.05 -14.48
CA PHE A 709 -10.38 -1.46 -14.08
C PHE A 709 -11.15 -2.41 -15.01
N LYS A 710 -12.21 -1.93 -15.67
CA LYS A 710 -12.92 -2.69 -16.71
C LYS A 710 -12.03 -3.04 -17.92
N ASP A 711 -11.10 -2.15 -18.25
CA ASP A 711 -10.13 -2.41 -19.31
C ASP A 711 -9.07 -3.41 -18.82
N LEU A 712 -8.62 -3.33 -17.55
CA LEU A 712 -7.73 -4.33 -16.93
C LEU A 712 -8.33 -5.75 -16.90
N VAL A 713 -9.59 -5.93 -16.49
CA VAL A 713 -10.27 -7.25 -16.51
C VAL A 713 -10.27 -7.83 -17.93
N SER A 714 -10.40 -6.98 -18.95
CA SER A 714 -10.32 -7.39 -20.35
C SER A 714 -8.92 -7.91 -20.73
N LEU A 715 -7.84 -7.35 -20.16
CA LEU A 715 -6.45 -7.80 -20.39
C LEU A 715 -6.22 -9.25 -19.94
N PHE A 716 -6.79 -9.67 -18.80
CA PHE A 716 -6.70 -11.06 -18.34
C PHE A 716 -7.39 -12.02 -19.33
N HIS A 717 -8.58 -11.66 -19.82
CA HIS A 717 -9.29 -12.43 -20.85
C HIS A 717 -8.57 -12.43 -22.21
N TYR A 718 -7.82 -11.38 -22.56
CA TYR A 718 -6.96 -11.40 -23.75
C TYR A 718 -5.71 -12.27 -23.55
N ALA A 719 -5.11 -12.24 -22.35
CA ALA A 719 -3.96 -13.08 -22.01
C ALA A 719 -4.31 -14.57 -22.08
N SER A 720 -5.52 -14.96 -21.64
CA SER A 720 -6.00 -16.35 -21.63
C SER A 720 -6.26 -16.95 -23.01
N LYS A 721 -6.41 -16.13 -24.06
CA LYS A 721 -6.63 -16.58 -25.45
C LYS A 721 -5.34 -16.84 -26.23
N ASP A 722 -4.23 -16.38 -25.69
CA ASP A 722 -2.91 -16.47 -26.32
C ASP A 722 -2.19 -17.70 -25.78
N SER A 723 -1.88 -18.64 -26.69
CA SER A 723 -1.34 -19.98 -26.44
C SER A 723 -0.01 -20.03 -25.67
N SER A 724 0.56 -18.88 -25.34
CA SER A 724 1.73 -18.71 -24.46
C SER A 724 1.42 -18.86 -22.95
N VAL A 725 0.15 -18.82 -22.54
CA VAL A 725 -0.25 -19.03 -21.13
C VAL A 725 -0.57 -20.50 -20.89
N THR A 726 0.31 -21.18 -20.15
CA THR A 726 0.16 -22.59 -19.75
C THR A 726 -0.82 -22.74 -18.59
N THR A 727 -2.10 -22.54 -18.86
CA THR A 727 -3.21 -22.85 -17.93
C THR A 727 -4.22 -23.76 -18.60
N VAL A 728 -3.93 -25.06 -18.64
CA VAL A 728 -4.85 -26.07 -19.14
C VAL A 728 -5.97 -26.26 -18.10
N GLY A 729 -7.13 -25.65 -18.35
CA GLY A 729 -8.38 -25.93 -17.62
C GLY A 729 -8.70 -25.04 -16.40
N VAL A 730 -7.97 -23.95 -16.15
CA VAL A 730 -8.25 -23.05 -15.01
C VAL A 730 -8.64 -21.63 -15.49
N SER A 731 -9.53 -20.96 -14.76
CA SER A 731 -9.94 -19.57 -15.07
C SER A 731 -8.75 -18.62 -14.92
N VAL A 732 -8.47 -17.84 -15.96
CA VAL A 732 -7.45 -16.77 -15.95
C VAL A 732 -8.06 -15.40 -15.62
N GLN A 733 -9.39 -15.32 -15.51
CA GLN A 733 -10.09 -14.06 -15.26
C GLN A 733 -10.27 -13.82 -13.76
N PRO A 734 -10.25 -12.56 -13.29
CA PRO A 734 -10.71 -12.21 -11.96
C PRO A 734 -12.18 -12.58 -11.83
N ASP A 735 -12.56 -13.35 -10.81
CA ASP A 735 -13.97 -13.71 -10.58
C ASP A 735 -14.82 -12.46 -10.35
N HIS A 736 -14.32 -11.56 -9.50
CA HIS A 736 -14.97 -10.33 -9.08
C HIS A 736 -13.95 -9.19 -8.98
N ILE A 737 -14.45 -7.97 -9.11
CA ILE A 737 -13.75 -6.76 -8.65
C ILE A 737 -14.14 -6.57 -7.19
N TYR A 738 -13.16 -6.56 -6.30
CA TYR A 738 -13.37 -6.32 -4.87
C TYR A 738 -13.35 -4.83 -4.58
N GLU A 739 -14.24 -4.36 -3.68
CA GLU A 739 -14.39 -2.95 -3.35
C GLU A 739 -14.13 -2.70 -1.86
N LEU A 740 -13.37 -1.64 -1.53
CA LEU A 740 -13.14 -1.17 -0.16
C LEU A 740 -13.91 0.14 0.08
N PRO A 741 -15.06 0.12 0.78
CA PRO A 741 -15.92 1.29 0.96
C PRO A 741 -15.58 2.12 2.20
N HIS A 742 -14.81 1.60 3.15
CA HIS A 742 -14.55 2.25 4.44
C HIS A 742 -13.29 3.11 4.38
N ASN A 743 -13.37 4.36 4.80
CA ASN A 743 -12.23 5.27 4.87
C ASN A 743 -11.70 5.31 6.31
N TYR A 744 -10.50 4.78 6.51
CA TYR A 744 -9.85 4.63 7.82
C TYR A 744 -8.97 5.82 8.20
N ARG A 745 -8.77 6.76 7.26
CA ARG A 745 -7.72 7.77 7.31
C ARG A 745 -8.25 9.20 7.50
N SER A 746 -9.28 9.57 6.75
CA SER A 746 -9.84 10.93 6.75
C SER A 746 -11.26 10.95 7.33
N HIS A 747 -11.57 11.97 8.12
CA HIS A 747 -12.91 12.16 8.67
C HIS A 747 -13.93 12.68 7.65
N SER A 748 -15.22 12.62 8.01
CA SER A 748 -16.34 12.94 7.12
C SER A 748 -16.31 14.33 6.48
N GLY A 749 -15.66 15.31 7.11
CA GLY A 749 -15.54 16.67 6.58
C GLY A 749 -14.66 16.75 5.32
N ILE A 750 -13.46 16.16 5.36
CA ILE A 750 -12.55 16.09 4.20
C ILE A 750 -13.17 15.22 3.10
N THR A 751 -13.73 14.06 3.46
CA THR A 751 -14.29 13.15 2.46
C THR A 751 -15.58 13.65 1.86
N ALA A 752 -16.44 14.39 2.57
CA ALA A 752 -17.62 15.02 1.97
C ALA A 752 -17.21 16.08 0.92
N LEU A 753 -16.16 16.86 1.18
CA LEU A 753 -15.60 17.76 0.17
C LEU A 753 -15.08 16.97 -1.05
N ALA A 754 -14.28 15.93 -0.82
CA ALA A 754 -13.75 15.07 -1.88
C ALA A 754 -14.86 14.38 -2.70
N THR A 755 -15.90 13.86 -2.05
CA THR A 755 -17.08 13.24 -2.69
C THR A 755 -17.84 14.24 -3.54
N SER A 756 -17.96 15.50 -3.14
CA SER A 756 -18.59 16.54 -3.98
C SER A 756 -17.86 16.74 -5.31
N VAL A 757 -16.52 16.66 -5.32
CA VAL A 757 -15.71 16.69 -6.55
C VAL A 757 -15.93 15.42 -7.39
N LEU A 758 -16.04 14.25 -6.74
CA LEU A 758 -16.40 13.00 -7.43
C LEU A 758 -17.80 13.06 -8.05
N ASP A 759 -18.78 13.72 -7.42
CA ASP A 759 -20.14 13.81 -7.95
C ASP A 759 -20.23 14.73 -9.18
N VAL A 760 -19.43 15.80 -9.23
CA VAL A 760 -19.19 16.58 -10.46
C VAL A 760 -18.58 15.70 -11.55
N LEU A 761 -17.55 14.91 -11.22
CA LEU A 761 -16.94 13.96 -12.16
C LEU A 761 -17.94 12.91 -12.66
N LYS A 762 -18.79 12.34 -11.79
CA LYS A 762 -19.80 11.33 -12.15
C LYS A 762 -20.83 11.87 -13.15
N ASP A 763 -21.27 13.12 -13.00
CA ASP A 763 -22.30 13.71 -13.86
C ASP A 763 -21.72 14.22 -15.20
N LEU A 764 -20.50 14.78 -15.19
CA LEU A 764 -19.88 15.36 -16.38
C LEU A 764 -19.06 14.35 -17.21
N PHE A 765 -18.37 13.41 -16.55
CA PHE A 765 -17.42 12.49 -17.19
C PHE A 765 -17.63 11.00 -16.78
N PRO A 766 -18.86 10.44 -16.88
CA PRO A 766 -19.18 9.11 -16.36
C PRO A 766 -18.37 7.94 -16.93
N ASP A 767 -17.81 8.06 -18.15
CA ASP A 767 -16.98 7.03 -18.77
C ASP A 767 -15.48 7.13 -18.40
N SER A 768 -15.05 8.11 -17.58
CA SER A 768 -13.62 8.44 -17.33
C SER A 768 -12.99 7.83 -16.06
N PHE A 769 -13.78 7.16 -15.23
CA PHE A 769 -13.35 6.46 -14.01
C PHE A 769 -14.40 5.42 -13.60
N ASP A 770 -14.05 4.51 -12.69
CA ASP A 770 -14.99 3.52 -12.18
C ASP A 770 -15.82 4.10 -11.03
N SER A 771 -17.14 3.98 -11.17
CA SER A 771 -18.10 4.40 -10.14
C SER A 771 -18.09 3.39 -9.00
N LEU A 772 -17.81 3.87 -7.80
CA LEU A 772 -17.88 3.14 -6.54
C LEU A 772 -18.99 3.74 -5.66
N PRO A 773 -19.47 3.01 -4.64
CA PRO A 773 -20.21 3.58 -3.52
C PRO A 773 -19.50 4.79 -2.89
N SER A 774 -20.24 5.64 -2.20
CA SER A 774 -19.64 6.74 -1.44
C SER A 774 -18.87 6.23 -0.22
N ASP A 775 -17.71 6.84 0.04
CA ASP A 775 -16.86 6.53 1.19
C ASP A 775 -17.61 6.58 2.52
N GLN A 776 -17.44 5.53 3.32
CA GLN A 776 -17.97 5.44 4.67
C GLN A 776 -16.83 5.76 5.66
N CYS A 777 -16.84 6.96 6.20
CA CYS A 777 -15.85 7.37 7.21
C CYS A 777 -16.16 6.77 8.57
N LEU A 778 -15.11 6.56 9.36
CA LEU A 778 -15.25 6.15 10.76
C LEU A 778 -15.80 7.28 11.64
N PHE A 779 -15.37 8.53 11.45
CA PHE A 779 -15.70 9.64 12.36
C PHE A 779 -16.12 10.92 11.64
N LYS A 780 -16.85 11.77 12.38
CA LYS A 780 -17.06 13.18 12.02
C LYS A 780 -15.85 14.00 12.44
N GLY A 781 -15.57 15.07 11.69
CA GLY A 781 -14.50 16.04 12.00
C GLY A 781 -14.82 17.41 11.40
N PRO A 782 -13.89 18.38 11.49
CA PRO A 782 -14.10 19.76 11.05
C PRO A 782 -14.37 19.84 9.54
N LYS A 783 -14.91 20.97 9.09
CA LYS A 783 -14.97 21.26 7.65
C LYS A 783 -13.62 21.81 7.17
N PRO A 784 -13.23 21.54 5.91
CA PRO A 784 -12.18 22.29 5.24
C PRO A 784 -12.45 23.79 5.21
N VAL A 785 -11.39 24.60 5.14
CA VAL A 785 -11.48 26.07 5.26
C VAL A 785 -11.07 26.76 3.97
N LEU A 786 -11.90 27.68 3.49
CA LEU A 786 -11.57 28.60 2.39
C LEU A 786 -10.96 29.89 2.94
N LEU A 787 -9.78 30.25 2.43
CA LEU A 787 -9.03 31.44 2.84
C LEU A 787 -9.20 32.53 1.76
N GLU A 788 -10.08 33.49 1.99
CA GLU A 788 -10.49 34.43 0.94
C GLU A 788 -9.59 35.66 0.81
N THR A 789 -9.15 36.20 1.94
CA THR A 789 -8.25 37.37 2.07
C THR A 789 -7.34 37.10 3.26
N VAL A 790 -6.12 36.64 2.97
CA VAL A 790 -5.09 36.31 3.96
C VAL A 790 -3.73 36.63 3.34
N SER A 791 -2.93 37.47 4.01
CA SER A 791 -1.54 37.77 3.62
C SER A 791 -0.61 36.54 3.65
N SER A 792 0.44 36.50 2.82
CA SER A 792 1.41 35.38 2.77
C SER A 792 2.06 35.11 4.13
N ALA A 793 2.40 36.17 4.88
CA ALA A 793 2.92 36.08 6.24
C ALA A 793 1.91 35.49 7.25
N ARG A 794 0.60 35.66 7.06
CA ARG A 794 -0.41 34.99 7.90
C ARG A 794 -0.65 33.54 7.45
N LEU A 795 -0.54 33.24 6.15
CA LEU A 795 -0.54 31.86 5.65
C LEU A 795 0.64 31.04 6.22
N SER A 796 1.85 31.60 6.26
CA SER A 796 3.00 30.92 6.89
C SER A 796 2.82 30.76 8.39
N LEU A 797 2.23 31.74 9.11
CA LEU A 797 1.89 31.58 10.53
C LEU A 797 0.86 30.46 10.79
N ILE A 798 -0.17 30.29 9.94
CA ILE A 798 -1.17 29.21 10.08
C ILE A 798 -0.51 27.82 10.02
N LEU A 799 0.51 27.69 9.17
CA LEU A 799 1.35 26.49 9.06
C LEU A 799 2.25 26.37 10.30
N CYS A 800 3.16 27.33 10.51
CA CYS A 800 4.19 27.26 11.57
C CYS A 800 3.65 27.16 13.00
N GLN A 801 2.46 27.68 13.32
CA GLN A 801 1.87 27.58 14.66
C GLN A 801 1.24 26.20 14.97
N ASN A 802 1.21 25.27 14.01
CA ASN A 802 0.59 23.95 14.15
C ASN A 802 1.59 22.77 14.15
N VAL A 803 2.85 22.99 14.52
CA VAL A 803 3.78 21.89 14.86
C VAL A 803 3.23 21.19 16.11
N ARG A 804 2.84 19.91 15.97
CA ARG A 804 2.14 19.12 16.99
C ARG A 804 2.84 17.79 17.21
N GLU A 805 2.82 17.31 18.45
CA GLU A 805 3.12 15.90 18.75
C GLU A 805 1.95 14.99 18.32
N THR A 806 1.78 14.71 17.02
CA THR A 806 0.82 13.69 16.54
C THR A 806 1.42 12.28 16.53
N SER A 807 0.61 11.26 16.26
CA SER A 807 1.11 9.88 16.11
C SER A 807 2.05 9.75 14.89
N LYS A 808 3.08 8.87 14.96
CA LYS A 808 3.93 8.48 13.82
C LYS A 808 3.08 8.35 12.54
N ILE A 809 3.40 9.16 11.53
CA ILE A 809 2.75 9.14 10.23
C ILE A 809 3.33 7.95 9.46
N GLU A 810 2.46 7.17 8.81
CA GLU A 810 2.89 5.94 8.11
C GLU A 810 3.45 6.24 6.72
N PHE A 811 3.02 7.36 6.10
CA PHE A 811 3.47 7.82 4.79
C PHE A 811 3.43 9.36 4.72
N GLY A 812 4.52 10.07 5.02
CA GLY A 812 4.63 11.54 4.82
C GLY A 812 4.81 12.37 6.10
N ALA A 813 4.54 13.68 6.01
CA ALA A 813 4.91 14.69 7.01
C ALA A 813 3.70 15.31 7.73
N HIS A 814 3.94 16.07 8.81
CA HIS A 814 2.87 16.70 9.59
C HIS A 814 2.08 17.74 8.78
N GLN A 815 2.77 18.48 7.91
CA GLN A 815 2.19 19.54 7.08
C GLN A 815 2.77 19.52 5.66
N ALA A 816 1.97 19.91 4.67
CA ALA A 816 2.46 20.17 3.31
C ALA A 816 1.68 21.28 2.59
N ILE A 817 2.40 22.03 1.75
CA ILE A 817 1.84 22.95 0.76
C ILE A 817 1.80 22.23 -0.58
N LEU A 818 0.62 22.14 -1.19
CA LEU A 818 0.42 21.44 -2.45
C LEU A 818 0.15 22.42 -3.61
N VAL A 819 0.90 22.24 -4.69
CA VAL A 819 0.81 23.04 -5.92
C VAL A 819 0.62 22.17 -7.16
N VAL A 820 0.05 22.76 -8.22
CA VAL A 820 -0.32 22.02 -9.45
C VAL A 820 0.90 21.44 -10.18
N ASN A 821 2.01 22.18 -10.26
CA ASN A 821 3.18 21.84 -11.06
C ASN A 821 4.45 22.60 -10.61
N ASN A 822 5.61 22.25 -11.17
CA ASN A 822 6.89 22.88 -10.84
C ASN A 822 6.92 24.39 -11.08
N LYS A 823 6.27 24.89 -12.16
CA LYS A 823 6.18 26.33 -12.42
C LYS A 823 5.40 27.06 -11.32
N ALA A 824 4.43 26.40 -10.67
CA ALA A 824 3.73 26.94 -9.51
C ALA A 824 4.59 26.88 -8.22
N ARG A 825 5.37 25.80 -8.02
CA ARG A 825 6.36 25.69 -6.93
C ARG A 825 7.38 26.82 -6.96
N ASP A 826 7.97 27.08 -8.12
CA ASP A 826 8.99 28.11 -8.31
C ASP A 826 8.45 29.55 -8.04
N ASN A 827 7.12 29.73 -8.13
CA ASN A 827 6.41 31.00 -7.93
C ASN A 827 5.80 31.18 -6.52
N ILE A 828 6.13 30.31 -5.56
CA ILE A 828 5.68 30.48 -4.17
C ILE A 828 6.38 31.68 -3.50
N PRO A 829 5.67 32.47 -2.66
CA PRO A 829 6.27 33.58 -1.91
C PRO A 829 7.41 33.13 -0.99
N ASP A 830 8.44 33.96 -0.86
CA ASP A 830 9.62 33.63 -0.07
C ASP A 830 9.29 33.31 1.41
N GLU A 831 8.25 33.93 1.98
CA GLU A 831 7.83 33.68 3.37
C GLU A 831 7.21 32.29 3.59
N MET A 832 6.93 31.54 2.52
CA MET A 832 6.34 30.19 2.57
C MET A 832 7.31 29.09 2.10
N LYS A 833 8.51 29.45 1.61
CA LYS A 833 9.53 28.49 1.12
C LYS A 833 10.18 27.65 2.22
N SER A 834 9.92 27.96 3.50
CA SER A 834 10.39 27.20 4.66
C SER A 834 9.46 26.04 5.06
N GLY A 835 8.40 25.77 4.28
CA GLY A 835 7.55 24.60 4.48
C GLY A 835 7.74 23.57 3.37
N LEU A 836 7.41 22.30 3.65
CA LEU A 836 7.42 21.22 2.67
C LEU A 836 6.45 21.54 1.51
N ILE A 837 7.00 21.82 0.33
CA ILE A 837 6.24 22.17 -0.88
C ILE A 837 6.36 21.05 -1.91
N LEU A 838 5.23 20.43 -2.23
CA LEU A 838 5.16 19.32 -3.18
C LEU A 838 4.18 19.62 -4.31
N THR A 839 4.51 19.15 -5.51
CA THR A 839 3.52 19.07 -6.59
C THR A 839 2.49 17.98 -6.30
N LEU A 840 1.32 18.05 -6.94
CA LEU A 840 0.30 17.00 -6.84
C LEU A 840 0.78 15.62 -7.31
N TYR A 841 1.81 15.56 -8.16
CA TYR A 841 2.43 14.32 -8.60
C TYR A 841 3.35 13.74 -7.51
N GLU A 842 4.24 14.55 -6.94
CA GLU A 842 5.14 14.15 -5.83
C GLU A 842 4.36 13.76 -4.57
N ALA A 843 3.26 14.47 -4.25
CA ALA A 843 2.41 14.18 -3.11
C ALA A 843 1.44 12.98 -3.30
N LYS A 844 1.32 12.42 -4.51
CA LYS A 844 0.56 11.18 -4.72
C LYS A 844 1.23 10.04 -3.93
N GLY A 845 0.45 9.08 -3.43
CA GLY A 845 0.96 8.04 -2.50
C GLY A 845 1.28 8.52 -1.07
N LEU A 846 1.46 9.83 -0.84
CA LEU A 846 1.78 10.41 0.48
C LEU A 846 0.55 10.95 1.22
N GLU A 847 0.68 11.12 2.53
CA GLU A 847 -0.36 11.57 3.46
C GLU A 847 0.20 12.63 4.41
N PHE A 848 -0.63 13.59 4.79
CA PHE A 848 -0.25 14.65 5.73
C PHE A 848 -1.38 14.91 6.71
N ASP A 849 -1.08 15.30 7.95
CA ASP A 849 -2.14 15.66 8.90
C ASP A 849 -2.89 16.92 8.44
N ASP A 850 -2.13 17.93 8.04
CA ASP A 850 -2.59 19.30 7.78
C ASP A 850 -2.11 19.76 6.38
N VAL A 851 -3.01 20.08 5.45
CA VAL A 851 -2.67 20.39 4.03
C VAL A 851 -3.16 21.77 3.60
N LEU A 852 -2.27 22.57 3.01
CA LEU A 852 -2.65 23.80 2.29
C LEU A 852 -2.64 23.57 0.78
N LEU A 853 -3.79 23.76 0.14
CA LEU A 853 -3.92 23.83 -1.31
C LEU A 853 -3.68 25.27 -1.76
N TYR A 854 -2.61 25.50 -2.53
CA TYR A 854 -2.17 26.85 -2.93
C TYR A 854 -2.32 27.05 -4.45
N ASN A 855 -3.12 28.06 -4.84
CA ASN A 855 -3.36 28.49 -6.22
C ASN A 855 -3.82 27.38 -7.21
N ILE A 856 -4.51 26.34 -6.72
CA ILE A 856 -4.96 25.21 -7.54
C ILE A 856 -5.85 25.62 -8.73
N PHE A 857 -6.59 26.72 -8.63
CA PHE A 857 -7.44 27.25 -9.70
C PHE A 857 -6.73 28.32 -10.54
N THR A 858 -5.90 29.17 -9.93
CA THR A 858 -5.09 30.14 -10.67
C THR A 858 -4.10 29.46 -11.61
N ASP A 859 -3.43 28.40 -11.16
CA ASP A 859 -2.36 27.70 -11.89
C ASP A 859 -2.87 26.44 -12.65
N SER A 860 -4.20 26.33 -12.84
CA SER A 860 -4.90 25.23 -13.52
C SER A 860 -4.78 25.28 -15.05
N GLU A 861 -4.79 24.10 -15.71
CA GLU A 861 -4.95 24.02 -17.19
C GLU A 861 -6.38 24.39 -17.64
N ALA A 862 -7.37 24.29 -16.74
CA ALA A 862 -8.74 24.75 -16.97
C ALA A 862 -8.92 26.18 -16.45
N THR A 863 -9.62 27.02 -17.22
CA THR A 863 -9.91 28.41 -16.81
C THR A 863 -11.41 28.63 -16.75
N LYS A 864 -12.01 29.13 -17.83
CA LYS A 864 -13.46 29.38 -17.95
C LYS A 864 -14.28 28.09 -17.83
N GLU A 865 -13.67 26.93 -18.07
CA GLU A 865 -14.24 25.60 -17.92
C GLU A 865 -14.72 25.33 -16.48
N TRP A 866 -14.09 25.89 -15.45
CA TRP A 866 -14.55 25.76 -14.05
C TRP A 866 -15.99 26.27 -13.85
N ARG A 867 -16.46 27.22 -14.67
CA ARG A 867 -17.84 27.73 -14.65
C ARG A 867 -18.89 26.70 -15.07
N VAL A 868 -18.48 25.52 -15.56
CA VAL A 868 -19.38 24.36 -15.75
C VAL A 868 -19.90 23.86 -14.41
N VAL A 869 -19.12 23.94 -13.33
CA VAL A 869 -19.54 23.49 -12.00
C VAL A 869 -20.70 24.33 -11.47
N LEU A 870 -20.79 25.61 -11.83
CA LEU A 870 -21.96 26.45 -11.54
C LEU A 870 -23.23 25.97 -12.27
N ALA A 871 -23.11 25.42 -13.50
CA ALA A 871 -24.25 24.86 -14.23
C ALA A 871 -24.70 23.52 -13.61
N PHE A 872 -23.76 22.74 -13.07
CA PHE A 872 -24.07 21.57 -12.26
C PHE A 872 -24.72 21.95 -10.92
N LEU A 873 -24.25 23.00 -10.24
CA LEU A 873 -24.86 23.53 -9.02
C LEU A 873 -26.31 23.97 -9.26
N GLU A 874 -26.59 24.72 -10.33
CA GLU A 874 -27.97 25.07 -10.71
C GLU A 874 -28.85 23.82 -10.90
N LYS A 875 -28.30 22.76 -11.50
CA LYS A 875 -29.00 21.49 -11.72
C LYS A 875 -29.27 20.75 -10.40
N LEU A 876 -28.39 20.85 -9.40
CA LEU A 876 -28.64 20.35 -8.04
C LEU A 876 -29.73 21.17 -7.34
N ILE A 877 -29.61 22.50 -7.32
CA ILE A 877 -30.61 23.39 -6.68
C ILE A 877 -32.01 23.15 -7.27
N LYS A 878 -32.14 23.05 -8.59
CA LYS A 878 -33.42 22.77 -9.29
C LYS A 878 -34.00 21.37 -8.99
N LYS A 879 -33.20 20.43 -8.49
CA LYS A 879 -33.66 19.15 -7.95
C LYS A 879 -34.07 19.27 -6.48
N ASP A 880 -33.27 19.94 -5.65
CA ASP A 880 -33.47 20.05 -4.20
C ASP A 880 -34.73 20.86 -3.84
N VAL A 881 -35.02 21.93 -4.60
CA VAL A 881 -36.27 22.72 -4.48
C VAL A 881 -37.54 21.89 -4.70
N LYS A 882 -37.45 20.71 -5.34
CA LYS A 882 -38.58 19.78 -5.50
C LYS A 882 -38.73 18.77 -4.35
N ASN A 883 -37.74 18.71 -3.45
CA ASN A 883 -37.63 17.71 -2.39
C ASN A 883 -37.69 18.31 -0.96
N GLU A 884 -37.94 19.62 -0.84
CA GLU A 884 -38.05 20.35 0.45
C GLU A 884 -36.81 20.25 1.37
N SER A 885 -35.61 20.29 0.80
CA SER A 885 -34.33 20.29 1.54
C SER A 885 -33.43 21.54 1.31
N LYS A 886 -32.24 21.55 1.93
CA LYS A 886 -31.67 22.72 2.65
C LYS A 886 -30.64 23.59 1.90
N ILE A 887 -30.49 23.55 0.58
CA ILE A 887 -29.48 24.39 -0.08
C ILE A 887 -29.83 25.90 0.03
N SER A 888 -29.04 26.65 0.81
CA SER A 888 -29.22 28.08 1.05
C SER A 888 -28.73 28.94 -0.11
N LEU A 889 -29.63 29.73 -0.71
CA LEU A 889 -29.38 30.57 -1.88
C LEU A 889 -28.58 31.85 -1.56
N GLN A 890 -27.30 31.86 -1.92
CA GLN A 890 -26.51 33.09 -2.19
C GLN A 890 -25.53 32.87 -3.37
N MET A 891 -26.04 32.51 -4.56
CA MET A 891 -25.22 32.60 -5.79
C MET A 891 -25.03 34.08 -6.14
N SER A 892 -23.79 34.52 -6.36
CA SER A 892 -23.52 35.91 -6.74
C SER A 892 -23.88 36.16 -8.22
N ALA A 893 -24.27 37.39 -8.55
CA ALA A 893 -24.81 37.70 -9.88
C ALA A 893 -23.75 37.82 -10.99
N ASP A 894 -22.45 37.82 -10.66
CA ASP A 894 -21.41 38.32 -11.56
C ASP A 894 -20.89 37.27 -12.57
N LEU A 895 -20.87 35.98 -12.18
CA LEU A 895 -20.38 34.90 -13.04
C LEU A 895 -21.52 34.02 -13.55
N ARG A 896 -21.80 34.11 -14.85
CA ARG A 896 -22.81 33.24 -15.49
C ARG A 896 -22.29 31.79 -15.59
N PRO A 897 -23.12 30.77 -15.31
CA PRO A 897 -22.78 29.37 -15.58
C PRO A 897 -22.39 29.12 -17.05
N LEU A 898 -21.52 28.14 -17.28
CA LEU A 898 -21.14 27.69 -18.62
C LEU A 898 -21.80 26.32 -18.90
N PRO A 899 -22.60 26.16 -19.97
CA PRO A 899 -23.19 24.86 -20.29
C PRO A 899 -22.11 23.84 -20.64
N PHE A 900 -22.19 22.63 -20.11
CA PHE A 900 -21.19 21.59 -20.35
C PHE A 900 -21.15 21.16 -21.83
N ASN A 901 -19.93 21.08 -22.38
CA ASN A 901 -19.68 20.51 -23.70
C ASN A 901 -18.58 19.43 -23.60
N PRO A 902 -18.93 18.14 -23.72
CA PRO A 902 -17.98 17.03 -23.65
C PRO A 902 -16.81 17.11 -24.64
N LYS A 903 -16.96 17.85 -25.75
CA LYS A 903 -15.89 18.00 -26.76
C LYS A 903 -14.86 19.05 -26.36
N GLN A 904 -15.29 20.12 -25.71
CA GLN A 904 -14.47 21.29 -25.39
C GLN A 904 -13.88 21.21 -23.98
N HIS A 905 -14.66 20.81 -22.97
CA HIS A 905 -14.28 20.93 -21.56
C HIS A 905 -13.54 19.70 -21.01
N LYS A 906 -12.86 18.93 -21.88
CA LYS A 906 -12.18 17.67 -21.49
C LYS A 906 -11.06 17.87 -20.47
N VAL A 907 -10.38 19.01 -20.50
CA VAL A 907 -9.31 19.37 -19.54
C VAL A 907 -9.86 19.39 -18.10
N LEU A 908 -11.11 19.82 -17.90
CA LEU A 908 -11.74 19.83 -16.57
C LEU A 908 -11.77 18.45 -15.89
N ASN A 909 -11.75 17.35 -16.66
CA ASN A 909 -11.66 15.99 -16.11
C ASN A 909 -10.32 15.75 -15.37
N SER A 910 -9.18 16.14 -15.96
CA SER A 910 -7.88 15.99 -15.29
C SER A 910 -7.74 16.93 -14.09
N GLU A 911 -8.27 18.14 -14.19
CA GLU A 911 -8.21 19.13 -13.11
C GLU A 911 -9.10 18.76 -11.91
N LEU A 912 -10.29 18.18 -12.14
CA LEU A 912 -11.13 17.64 -11.08
C LEU A 912 -10.48 16.41 -10.39
N LYS A 913 -9.80 15.53 -11.15
CA LYS A 913 -9.03 14.41 -10.57
C LYS A 913 -7.82 14.89 -9.75
N GLN A 914 -7.13 15.93 -10.22
CA GLN A 914 -6.08 16.60 -9.45
C GLN A 914 -6.61 17.19 -8.14
N LEU A 915 -7.72 17.95 -8.18
CA LEU A 915 -8.34 18.53 -6.99
C LEU A 915 -8.79 17.44 -5.99
N TYR A 916 -9.42 16.36 -6.46
CA TYR A 916 -9.75 15.22 -5.60
C TYR A 916 -8.50 14.58 -4.98
N THR A 917 -7.44 14.38 -5.75
CA THR A 917 -6.17 13.82 -5.25
C THR A 917 -5.54 14.72 -4.19
N ALA A 918 -5.57 16.04 -4.41
CA ALA A 918 -5.06 17.07 -3.50
C ALA A 918 -5.80 17.09 -2.16
N ILE A 919 -7.14 17.20 -2.18
CA ILE A 919 -7.98 17.16 -0.97
C ILE A 919 -7.75 15.86 -0.19
N THR A 920 -7.63 14.74 -0.90
CA THR A 920 -7.42 13.42 -0.29
C THR A 920 -5.98 13.13 0.15
N ARG A 921 -5.07 14.13 0.21
CA ARG A 921 -3.78 13.98 0.91
C ARG A 921 -3.90 14.18 2.43
N ALA A 922 -4.88 14.96 2.88
CA ALA A 922 -5.05 15.34 4.27
C ALA A 922 -5.72 14.26 5.15
N ARG A 923 -5.33 14.22 6.43
CA ARG A 923 -5.95 13.37 7.48
C ARG A 923 -6.85 14.19 8.41
N GLN A 924 -6.43 15.39 8.82
CA GLN A 924 -7.09 16.22 9.84
C GLN A 924 -7.59 17.58 9.34
N ASN A 925 -6.82 18.32 8.52
CA ASN A 925 -7.23 19.65 8.05
C ASN A 925 -6.87 19.89 6.58
N VAL A 926 -7.74 20.61 5.87
CA VAL A 926 -7.52 21.12 4.50
C VAL A 926 -7.85 22.61 4.49
N TRP A 927 -6.88 23.43 4.12
CA TRP A 927 -7.09 24.84 3.78
C TRP A 927 -6.95 25.02 2.27
N ILE A 928 -7.75 25.91 1.70
CA ILE A 928 -7.70 26.26 0.27
C ILE A 928 -7.52 27.77 0.14
N PHE A 929 -6.37 28.16 -0.41
CA PHE A 929 -6.06 29.54 -0.78
C PHE A 929 -5.80 29.63 -2.28
N ASP A 930 -6.41 30.63 -2.92
CA ASP A 930 -6.21 30.89 -4.34
C ASP A 930 -6.29 32.40 -4.59
N LYS A 931 -5.27 32.98 -5.23
CA LYS A 931 -5.17 34.45 -5.40
C LYS A 931 -6.16 35.04 -6.41
N ASP A 932 -6.56 34.29 -7.44
CA ASP A 932 -7.44 34.78 -8.50
C ASP A 932 -8.92 34.61 -8.11
N LYS A 933 -9.55 35.75 -7.79
CA LYS A 933 -10.96 35.80 -7.39
C LYS A 933 -11.93 35.40 -8.50
N GLU A 934 -11.58 35.48 -9.78
CA GLU A 934 -12.45 35.01 -10.87
C GLU A 934 -12.31 33.50 -11.10
N GLN A 935 -11.09 32.95 -11.05
CA GLN A 935 -10.84 31.52 -11.30
C GLN A 935 -11.32 30.64 -10.14
N ARG A 936 -11.10 31.04 -8.88
CA ARG A 936 -11.49 30.25 -7.69
C ARG A 936 -13.01 30.21 -7.45
N LYS A 937 -13.71 31.26 -7.87
CA LYS A 937 -15.12 31.53 -7.52
C LYS A 937 -16.11 30.43 -7.89
N PRO A 938 -16.06 29.78 -9.08
CA PRO A 938 -16.95 28.65 -9.40
C PRO A 938 -16.90 27.49 -8.40
N MET A 939 -15.72 27.18 -7.87
CA MET A 939 -15.54 26.09 -6.90
C MET A 939 -15.80 26.54 -5.47
N PHE A 940 -15.42 27.77 -5.12
CA PHE A 940 -15.71 28.35 -3.80
C PHE A 940 -17.24 28.45 -3.58
N GLU A 941 -17.99 29.01 -4.54
CA GLU A 941 -19.46 29.07 -4.47
C GLU A 941 -20.10 27.68 -4.42
N TYR A 942 -19.57 26.70 -5.16
CA TYR A 942 -20.06 25.32 -5.13
C TYR A 942 -19.90 24.68 -3.74
N PHE A 943 -18.72 24.80 -3.13
CA PHE A 943 -18.46 24.25 -1.80
C PHE A 943 -19.23 24.98 -0.69
N GLN A 944 -19.35 26.32 -0.79
CA GLN A 944 -20.13 27.15 0.13
C GLN A 944 -21.64 26.82 0.06
N ALA A 945 -22.20 26.70 -1.15
CA ALA A 945 -23.63 26.40 -1.34
C ALA A 945 -24.02 25.01 -0.80
N LEU A 946 -23.12 24.03 -0.89
CA LEU A 946 -23.30 22.70 -0.29
C LEU A 946 -22.95 22.65 1.22
N GLN A 947 -22.55 23.79 1.82
CA GLN A 947 -22.17 23.93 3.23
C GLN A 947 -21.01 23.00 3.66
N LEU A 948 -20.14 22.61 2.72
CA LEU A 948 -19.05 21.66 2.92
C LEU A 948 -17.79 22.27 3.56
N VAL A 949 -17.71 23.60 3.56
CA VAL A 949 -16.55 24.38 3.99
C VAL A 949 -16.96 25.47 4.97
N ASP A 950 -16.00 25.89 5.79
CA ASP A 950 -16.06 27.16 6.52
C ASP A 950 -15.19 28.21 5.80
N VAL A 951 -15.43 29.50 6.05
CA VAL A 951 -14.83 30.61 5.30
C VAL A 951 -14.15 31.57 6.27
N VAL A 952 -12.90 31.94 5.99
CA VAL A 952 -12.14 32.94 6.75
C VAL A 952 -11.75 34.10 5.84
N ALA A 953 -12.08 35.31 6.30
CA ALA A 953 -11.68 36.58 5.71
C ALA A 953 -11.08 37.47 6.80
N GLU A 954 -10.05 38.25 6.46
CA GLU A 954 -9.27 39.10 7.37
C GLU A 954 -10.13 39.99 8.29
N ASP A 955 -11.29 40.45 7.81
CA ASP A 955 -12.19 41.35 8.56
C ASP A 955 -12.97 40.68 9.73
N GLN A 956 -13.02 39.34 9.83
CA GLN A 956 -13.85 38.66 10.84
C GLN A 956 -13.13 38.31 12.16
N GLU A 957 -11.81 38.13 12.17
CA GLU A 957 -11.06 37.86 13.42
C GLU A 957 -10.86 39.14 14.28
N LEU A 958 -10.85 40.33 13.66
CA LEU A 958 -10.82 41.62 14.39
C LEU A 958 -12.00 41.81 15.35
N LEU A 959 -13.09 41.04 15.21
CA LEU A 959 -14.20 41.03 16.16
C LEU A 959 -14.07 39.94 17.25
N GLN A 960 -13.33 38.85 16.99
CA GLN A 960 -13.15 37.77 17.97
C GLN A 960 -12.00 38.04 18.94
N GLU A 961 -10.89 38.62 18.49
CA GLU A 961 -9.78 39.01 19.37
C GLU A 961 -10.22 40.11 20.36
N ASN A 962 -11.02 41.09 19.92
CA ASN A 962 -11.57 42.12 20.80
C ASN A 962 -12.55 41.55 21.85
N LEU A 963 -13.36 40.55 21.51
CA LEU A 963 -14.27 39.90 22.48
C LEU A 963 -13.54 39.00 23.51
N HIS A 964 -12.33 38.54 23.20
CA HIS A 964 -11.48 37.80 24.15
C HIS A 964 -10.66 38.72 25.04
N GLN A 965 -10.32 39.94 24.61
CA GLN A 965 -9.61 40.91 25.44
C GLN A 965 -10.51 41.60 26.50
N GLU A 966 -11.78 41.92 26.18
CA GLU A 966 -12.66 42.59 27.16
C GLU A 966 -13.15 41.70 28.32
N ASN A 967 -13.18 40.37 28.14
CA ASN A 967 -13.63 39.45 29.19
C ASN A 967 -12.51 39.00 30.17
N GLY A 968 -11.26 39.45 29.96
CA GLY A 968 -10.10 39.05 30.76
C GLY A 968 -9.77 39.93 31.98
N SER A 969 -10.46 41.06 32.19
CA SER A 969 -9.96 42.12 33.10
C SER A 969 -10.94 42.71 34.13
N ILE A 970 -11.81 41.89 34.74
CA ILE A 970 -12.33 42.18 36.10
C ILE A 970 -12.42 40.88 36.93
N LYS A 971 -11.39 40.62 37.76
CA LYS A 971 -11.50 40.09 39.14
C LYS A 971 -10.12 39.88 39.75
N GLY A 972 -9.72 40.73 40.70
CA GLY A 972 -8.40 40.63 41.31
C GLY A 972 -8.04 41.66 42.38
N LYS A 973 -9.01 42.20 43.14
CA LYS A 973 -8.71 42.93 44.39
C LYS A 973 -9.77 42.70 45.49
N ASN A 974 -9.25 42.37 46.66
CA ASN A 974 -9.83 42.39 48.01
C ASN A 974 -10.75 41.23 48.46
N LEU A 975 -10.27 40.57 49.53
CA LEU A 975 -10.93 39.66 50.49
C LEU A 975 -11.27 38.26 49.97
#